data_AF-A0AAV5RRA9-F1
#
_entry.id   AF-A0AAV5RRA9-F1
#
_cell.length_a   1.000
_cell.length_b   1.000
_cell.length_c   1.000
_cell.angle_alpha   90.00
_cell.angle_beta   90.00
_cell.angle_gamma   90.00
#
_symmetry.space_group_name_H-M   'P 1'
#
loop_
_entity.id
_entity.type
_entity.pdbx_description
1 polymer ?
#
loop_
_entity_poly.entity_id
_entity_poly.type
_entity_poly.pdbx_seq_one_letter_code
_entity_poly.pdbx_strand_id
1 'polypeptide(L)'
;MNNEKRNELKLLNDKAWVGKNVYPLTVPKLDASIKKNTGFIKKLKKGLTKENKASLLKDIGEISLEKYLSEIISTIHEAILHISSKREDIDAAVEVISAMHQRFNVQFTVQFFEIFLTNFVNPEIELSEKNESFRISKLKNNLIILTELYLVHVFTSLDIVDSKEVIPFYLQRKLKRKEPFIFSILKEVLNYKFKMGYTLSLGTMFIESYPALLNPSDQSMDDFILDENLKNMLQSLFKAFTDAVITRLKELTKTMNKLMREHKKCQIRTGKESDEYIEEHHTLLPVYEKFKTATDIFAPVFNIELPAESFNLTDEVTQDGIKASSVIVNEILPPSQRLWENEEVRLFYEKIPNIQNIVQNAEAHSKETNSDPTILSEFFSKLELAETTEEIDTLSADYWMLGLDNKATRNRLFKFFLETQDWSKLNLYARFIATNHSQMPENTEEFISYLDNGFRSQLHSNKINVKNIIFYGQMIKFKLVPKFMIFHKIRTLVLNLKVPNNVEILTIFFEHSGRFLLNNPEYRPEMAKMIELLRQMIKEGHFTMNLKSALDNILSLLFPPTVKSLNDETSEESDEQLFYRVLIRKELQNFSYKESLMLVCKAHWQNKEIYDTFFDLFSKPEKISYPNIKTLTQILNGLYLEEHNFVIKVIDQVLENIVTGLENDDFSENMKRVAQVRYLTEIFNMEMIKSNVVLDVVYQIIRYGHPNNSPNPRFLNQSDLPNNYFRIQLVTTVLLNIERFPETLKKQLEQLLRFFEFYTFTKVRPLPMSIKFEVEDVFNKYEKIIPLERSETIVESIQRFQSLVSTVPRNGPDSRGKVTNSNGASCQKPGSESNKTALADEDMEEEENDEGYISDTLDDDDDDDDKNDSNNDSSLGEDSEDIGLTSGGESDISYDDSDSSDDSSGDSSDDTESDDDSEESDDDFGDIEADRDHELKRIYGEYENKLKSEEEQKAEEELERKFQSLMMESMDDRKSDKTNSTQNLPVISKINTPSKLDTFMDSNKTQESNTKGKIGGKVAFTFLSKSGKKTNSRVLELPSNVKFVSGVLEEETRLKNEREKIKKMVLNRTFD
;
A
#
# COMPACT_ATOMS: atom_id res chain seq x y z
N MET A 1 1.56 -34.38 -48.83
CA MET A 1 1.70 -35.57 -49.71
C MET A 1 1.62 -36.86 -48.89
N ASN A 2 0.91 -37.91 -49.36
CA ASN A 2 0.85 -39.21 -48.67
C ASN A 2 2.17 -39.99 -48.81
N ASN A 3 2.48 -40.88 -47.86
CA ASN A 3 3.72 -41.66 -47.85
C ASN A 3 3.88 -42.56 -49.09
N GLU A 4 2.78 -43.10 -49.63
CA GLU A 4 2.81 -43.88 -50.88
C GLU A 4 3.35 -43.05 -52.05
N LYS A 5 2.86 -41.81 -52.19
CA LYS A 5 3.30 -40.91 -53.25
C LYS A 5 4.74 -40.44 -53.03
N ARG A 6 5.15 -40.22 -51.76
CA ARG A 6 6.55 -39.93 -51.42
C ARG A 6 7.46 -41.07 -51.86
N ASN A 7 7.06 -42.32 -51.63
CA ASN A 7 7.86 -43.49 -52.00
C ASN A 7 7.94 -43.65 -53.53
N GLU A 8 6.85 -43.42 -54.25
CA GLU A 8 6.84 -43.41 -55.72
C GLU A 8 7.83 -42.37 -56.28
N LEU A 9 7.77 -41.12 -55.80
CA LEU A 9 8.68 -40.07 -56.27
C LEU A 9 10.13 -40.35 -55.88
N LYS A 10 10.36 -40.79 -54.63
CA LYS A 10 11.69 -41.19 -54.15
C LYS A 10 12.34 -42.23 -55.07
N LEU A 11 11.62 -43.32 -55.37
CA LEU A 11 12.12 -44.39 -56.25
C LEU A 11 12.45 -43.90 -57.67
N LEU A 12 11.70 -42.93 -58.19
CA LEU A 12 11.96 -42.33 -59.49
C LEU A 12 13.17 -41.38 -59.43
N ASN A 13 13.24 -40.53 -58.41
CA ASN A 13 14.32 -39.57 -58.22
C ASN A 13 15.67 -40.28 -57.96
N ASP A 14 15.69 -41.33 -57.14
CA ASP A 14 16.89 -42.16 -56.91
C ASP A 14 17.41 -42.77 -58.22
N LYS A 15 16.51 -43.25 -59.09
CA LYS A 15 16.89 -43.77 -60.41
C LYS A 15 17.41 -42.66 -61.33
N ALA A 16 16.87 -41.44 -61.23
CA ALA A 16 17.33 -40.28 -61.97
C ALA A 16 18.77 -39.90 -61.56
N TRP A 17 19.08 -39.91 -60.26
CA TRP A 17 20.44 -39.68 -59.74
C TRP A 17 21.48 -40.64 -60.32
N VAL A 18 21.11 -41.91 -60.52
CA VAL A 18 21.96 -42.94 -61.16
C VAL A 18 22.13 -42.70 -62.69
N GLY A 19 21.50 -41.66 -63.24
CA GLY A 19 21.59 -41.29 -64.65
C GLY A 19 20.59 -42.01 -65.56
N LYS A 20 19.57 -42.68 -65.01
CA LYS A 20 18.51 -43.31 -65.81
C LYS A 20 17.47 -42.27 -66.19
N ASN A 21 17.11 -42.23 -67.48
CA ASN A 21 15.97 -41.43 -67.96
C ASN A 21 14.66 -42.09 -67.52
N VAL A 22 14.09 -41.58 -66.42
CA VAL A 22 12.89 -42.16 -65.80
C VAL A 22 11.61 -41.41 -66.12
N TYR A 23 11.71 -40.16 -66.59
CA TYR A 23 10.53 -39.39 -66.94
C TYR A 23 9.92 -39.88 -68.27
N PRO A 24 8.61 -40.19 -68.32
CA PRO A 24 7.97 -40.66 -69.54
C PRO A 24 7.86 -39.52 -70.56
N LEU A 25 8.58 -39.63 -71.68
CA LEU A 25 8.42 -38.72 -72.82
C LEU A 25 7.15 -39.11 -73.59
N THR A 26 6.22 -38.17 -73.72
CA THR A 26 4.94 -38.37 -74.43
C THR A 26 5.10 -38.38 -75.95
N VAL A 27 6.21 -37.84 -76.47
CA VAL A 27 6.49 -37.73 -77.90
C VAL A 27 7.96 -38.09 -78.18
N PRO A 28 8.28 -38.90 -79.22
CA PRO A 28 9.66 -39.28 -79.54
C PRO A 28 10.51 -38.13 -80.06
N LYS A 29 9.90 -37.05 -80.58
CA LYS A 29 10.58 -35.82 -80.99
C LYS A 29 9.97 -34.64 -80.25
N LEU A 30 10.77 -34.03 -79.39
CA LEU A 30 10.37 -32.92 -78.53
C LEU A 30 10.23 -31.63 -79.34
N ASP A 31 9.24 -30.81 -78.98
CA ASP A 31 9.00 -29.51 -79.62
C ASP A 31 10.00 -28.48 -79.07
N ALA A 32 10.91 -28.00 -79.92
CA ALA A 32 11.92 -26.99 -79.57
C ALA A 32 11.49 -25.55 -79.96
N SER A 33 10.22 -25.33 -80.32
CA SER A 33 9.76 -24.01 -80.75
C SER A 33 9.84 -22.98 -79.61
N ILE A 34 10.31 -21.78 -79.94
CA ILE A 34 10.44 -20.65 -79.00
C ILE A 34 9.08 -20.33 -78.36
N LYS A 35 7.98 -20.43 -79.13
CA LYS A 35 6.61 -20.16 -78.67
C LYS A 35 6.18 -21.14 -77.57
N LYS A 36 6.54 -22.43 -77.67
CA LYS A 36 6.20 -23.43 -76.65
C LYS A 36 7.08 -23.28 -75.40
N ASN A 37 8.38 -23.07 -75.56
CA ASN A 37 9.30 -22.82 -74.45
C ASN A 37 8.93 -21.56 -73.65
N THR A 38 8.73 -20.43 -74.32
CA THR A 38 8.26 -19.18 -73.66
C THR A 38 6.85 -19.34 -73.06
N GLY A 39 5.99 -20.13 -73.69
CA GLY A 39 4.68 -20.50 -73.13
C GLY A 39 4.78 -21.28 -71.82
N PHE A 40 5.72 -22.21 -71.72
CA PHE A 40 6.00 -22.96 -70.50
C PHE A 40 6.53 -22.05 -69.38
N ILE A 41 7.49 -21.16 -69.68
CA ILE A 41 8.02 -20.19 -68.71
C ILE A 41 6.92 -19.26 -68.19
N LYS A 42 6.02 -18.78 -69.07
CA LYS A 42 4.85 -17.99 -68.66
C LYS A 42 3.90 -18.76 -67.74
N LYS A 43 3.72 -20.07 -67.96
CA LYS A 43 2.92 -20.92 -67.07
C LYS A 43 3.60 -21.10 -65.70
N LEU A 44 4.92 -21.26 -65.66
CA LEU A 44 5.67 -21.30 -64.40
C LEU A 44 5.54 -19.99 -63.61
N LYS A 45 5.62 -18.83 -64.29
CA LYS A 45 5.40 -17.50 -63.68
C LYS A 45 3.98 -17.31 -63.14
N LYS A 46 2.98 -18.02 -63.68
CA LYS A 46 1.60 -18.00 -63.16
C LYS A 46 1.49 -18.71 -61.79
N GLY A 47 2.51 -19.43 -61.35
CA GLY A 47 2.59 -20.09 -60.06
C GLY A 47 2.42 -21.60 -60.13
N LEU A 48 3.10 -22.29 -59.20
CA LEU A 48 3.07 -23.73 -59.02
C LEU A 48 1.85 -24.15 -58.19
N THR A 49 0.66 -23.98 -58.75
CA THR A 49 -0.60 -24.36 -58.08
C THR A 49 -1.09 -25.74 -58.51
N LYS A 50 -1.96 -26.35 -57.69
CA LYS A 50 -2.59 -27.65 -58.01
C LYS A 50 -3.29 -27.66 -59.38
N GLU A 51 -3.93 -26.56 -59.76
CA GLU A 51 -4.63 -26.40 -61.04
C GLU A 51 -3.67 -26.43 -62.24
N ASN A 52 -2.52 -25.77 -62.11
CA ASN A 52 -1.53 -25.68 -63.19
C ASN A 52 -0.67 -26.96 -63.29
N LYS A 53 -0.59 -27.77 -62.22
CA LYS A 53 0.25 -28.98 -62.12
C LYS A 53 0.13 -29.91 -63.32
N ALA A 54 -1.08 -30.33 -63.67
CA ALA A 54 -1.31 -31.30 -64.74
C ALA A 54 -0.85 -30.79 -66.12
N SER A 55 -1.04 -29.50 -66.39
CA SER A 55 -0.53 -28.88 -67.62
C SER A 55 0.99 -28.80 -67.63
N LEU A 56 1.62 -28.47 -66.50
CA LEU A 56 3.07 -28.35 -66.40
C LEU A 56 3.76 -29.71 -66.59
N LEU A 57 3.25 -30.76 -65.95
CA LEU A 57 3.78 -32.14 -66.09
C LEU A 57 3.68 -32.64 -67.54
N LYS A 58 2.58 -32.32 -68.23
CA LYS A 58 2.40 -32.64 -69.64
C LYS A 58 3.43 -31.91 -70.52
N ASP A 59 3.58 -30.60 -70.31
CA ASP A 59 4.53 -29.77 -71.09
C ASP A 59 5.99 -30.22 -70.89
N ILE A 60 6.37 -30.69 -69.68
CA ILE A 60 7.71 -31.24 -69.39
C ILE A 60 8.03 -32.47 -70.26
N GLY A 61 7.02 -33.28 -70.60
CA GLY A 61 7.17 -34.47 -71.44
C GLY A 61 7.16 -34.20 -72.96
N GLU A 62 6.64 -33.05 -73.40
CA GLU A 62 6.43 -32.73 -74.82
C GLU A 62 7.47 -31.72 -75.38
N ILE A 63 8.04 -30.86 -74.54
CA ILE A 63 8.84 -29.69 -74.96
C ILE A 63 10.34 -29.92 -74.72
N SER A 64 11.19 -29.45 -75.62
CA SER A 64 12.66 -29.45 -75.45
C SER A 64 13.12 -28.22 -74.65
N LEU A 65 13.32 -28.35 -73.33
CA LEU A 65 13.61 -27.23 -72.40
C LEU A 65 15.11 -26.96 -72.17
N GLU A 66 16.01 -27.79 -72.72
CA GLU A 66 17.44 -27.82 -72.39
C GLU A 66 18.16 -26.47 -72.58
N LYS A 67 17.81 -25.72 -73.64
CA LYS A 67 18.38 -24.39 -73.92
C LYS A 67 17.89 -23.28 -72.99
N TYR A 68 16.77 -23.50 -72.30
CA TYR A 68 16.11 -22.52 -71.43
C TYR A 68 16.24 -22.90 -69.95
N LEU A 69 17.07 -23.89 -69.61
CA LEU A 69 17.13 -24.48 -68.27
C LEU A 69 17.48 -23.45 -67.19
N SER A 70 18.46 -22.57 -67.43
CA SER A 70 18.84 -21.52 -66.47
C SER A 70 17.71 -20.50 -66.21
N GLU A 71 16.96 -20.11 -67.25
CA GLU A 71 15.80 -19.22 -67.10
C GLU A 71 14.65 -19.93 -66.35
N ILE A 72 14.46 -21.22 -66.61
CA ILE A 72 13.47 -22.06 -65.92
C ILE A 72 13.82 -22.20 -64.43
N ILE A 73 15.09 -22.43 -64.09
CA ILE A 73 15.54 -22.52 -62.70
C ILE A 73 15.26 -21.21 -61.95
N SER A 74 15.62 -20.06 -62.53
CA SER A 74 15.32 -18.74 -61.95
C SER A 74 13.81 -18.52 -61.80
N THR A 75 13.03 -18.92 -62.80
CA THR A 75 11.56 -18.77 -62.77
C THR A 75 10.90 -19.67 -61.74
N ILE A 76 11.39 -20.90 -61.55
CA ILE A 76 10.90 -21.83 -60.52
C ILE A 76 11.23 -21.27 -59.13
N HIS A 77 12.44 -20.75 -58.93
CA HIS A 77 12.83 -20.12 -57.67
C HIS A 77 11.93 -18.92 -57.32
N GLU A 78 11.68 -18.02 -58.27
CA GLU A 78 10.71 -16.93 -58.10
C GLU A 78 9.30 -17.44 -57.77
N ALA A 79 8.83 -18.47 -58.47
CA ALA A 79 7.49 -19.03 -58.26
C ALA A 79 7.30 -19.63 -56.86
N ILE A 80 8.35 -20.21 -56.28
CA ILE A 80 8.35 -20.76 -54.91
C ILE A 80 8.24 -19.63 -53.88
N LEU A 81 8.94 -18.51 -54.06
CA LEU A 81 8.89 -17.36 -53.14
C LEU A 81 7.47 -16.74 -53.02
N HIS A 82 6.62 -17.00 -54.01
CA HIS A 82 5.24 -16.53 -54.08
C HIS A 82 4.19 -17.64 -53.87
N ILE A 83 4.62 -18.85 -53.46
CA ILE A 83 3.69 -19.95 -53.29
C ILE A 83 2.72 -19.68 -52.12
N SER A 84 1.46 -20.07 -52.32
CA SER A 84 0.46 -19.96 -51.27
C SER A 84 0.75 -20.98 -50.16
N SER A 85 0.37 -20.67 -48.91
CA SER A 85 0.54 -21.60 -47.77
C SER A 85 -0.39 -22.82 -47.81
N LYS A 86 -1.08 -23.07 -48.93
CA LYS A 86 -1.92 -24.26 -49.10
C LYS A 86 -1.03 -25.48 -49.33
N ARG A 87 -1.23 -26.52 -48.52
CA ARG A 87 -0.46 -27.77 -48.62
C ARG A 87 -0.57 -28.45 -49.99
N GLU A 88 -1.69 -28.27 -50.68
CA GLU A 88 -1.88 -28.81 -52.04
C GLU A 88 -0.99 -28.14 -53.10
N ASP A 89 -0.72 -26.85 -52.95
CA ASP A 89 0.17 -26.11 -53.86
C ASP A 89 1.62 -26.49 -53.59
N ILE A 90 1.98 -26.68 -52.31
CA ILE A 90 3.31 -27.19 -51.91
C ILE A 90 3.55 -28.59 -52.51
N ASP A 91 2.59 -29.51 -52.37
CA ASP A 91 2.66 -30.84 -52.96
C ASP A 91 2.79 -30.77 -54.50
N ALA A 92 2.06 -29.85 -55.14
CA ALA A 92 2.16 -29.62 -56.59
C ALA A 92 3.54 -29.10 -57.01
N ALA A 93 4.14 -28.20 -56.24
CA ALA A 93 5.50 -27.72 -56.49
C ALA A 93 6.54 -28.85 -56.37
N VAL A 94 6.43 -29.69 -55.34
CA VAL A 94 7.33 -30.85 -55.13
C VAL A 94 7.25 -31.84 -56.30
N GLU A 95 6.05 -32.12 -56.82
CA GLU A 95 5.88 -32.99 -57.99
C GLU A 95 6.49 -32.39 -59.27
N VAL A 96 6.27 -31.09 -59.52
CA VAL A 96 6.84 -30.41 -60.70
C VAL A 96 8.36 -30.36 -60.63
N ILE A 97 8.94 -30.07 -59.46
CA ILE A 97 10.40 -30.06 -59.25
C ILE A 97 10.97 -31.47 -59.39
N SER A 98 10.28 -32.49 -58.86
CA SER A 98 10.68 -33.90 -59.04
C SER A 98 10.66 -34.31 -60.53
N ALA A 99 9.66 -33.87 -61.30
CA ALA A 99 9.61 -34.09 -62.74
C ALA A 99 10.78 -33.44 -63.49
N MET A 100 11.15 -32.21 -63.11
CA MET A 100 12.32 -31.52 -63.66
C MET A 100 13.62 -32.25 -63.32
N HIS A 101 13.77 -32.72 -62.08
CA HIS A 101 14.90 -33.54 -61.66
C HIS A 101 14.97 -34.89 -62.42
N GLN A 102 13.85 -35.59 -62.57
CA GLN A 102 13.76 -36.85 -63.30
C GLN A 102 14.16 -36.74 -64.77
N ARG A 103 14.04 -35.53 -65.35
CA ARG A 103 14.35 -35.26 -66.74
C ARG A 103 15.77 -34.74 -66.97
N PHE A 104 16.25 -33.84 -66.12
CA PHE A 104 17.54 -33.12 -66.31
C PHE A 104 18.61 -33.50 -65.27
N ASN A 105 18.23 -34.25 -64.24
CA ASN A 105 19.09 -34.73 -63.16
C ASN A 105 19.98 -33.62 -62.58
N VAL A 106 21.30 -33.82 -62.61
CA VAL A 106 22.33 -32.93 -62.04
C VAL A 106 22.27 -31.51 -62.65
N GLN A 107 22.01 -31.40 -63.96
CA GLN A 107 22.03 -30.10 -64.65
C GLN A 107 20.97 -29.13 -64.11
N PHE A 108 19.85 -29.67 -63.60
CA PHE A 108 18.80 -28.88 -62.98
C PHE A 108 19.01 -28.76 -61.46
N THR A 109 19.18 -29.90 -60.78
CA THR A 109 19.08 -29.96 -59.32
C THR A 109 20.21 -29.22 -58.61
N VAL A 110 21.44 -29.23 -59.13
CA VAL A 110 22.57 -28.55 -58.49
C VAL A 110 22.38 -27.04 -58.50
N GLN A 111 22.15 -26.47 -59.68
CA GLN A 111 21.91 -25.03 -59.85
C GLN A 111 20.66 -24.56 -59.10
N PHE A 112 19.61 -25.36 -59.11
CA PHE A 112 18.40 -25.04 -58.36
C PHE A 112 18.63 -25.08 -56.84
N PHE A 113 19.38 -26.07 -56.33
CA PHE A 113 19.68 -26.17 -54.91
C PHE A 113 20.52 -25.01 -54.41
N GLU A 114 21.54 -24.59 -55.18
CA GLU A 114 22.36 -23.41 -54.89
C GLU A 114 21.52 -22.15 -54.67
N ILE A 115 20.66 -21.83 -55.64
CA ILE A 115 19.80 -20.64 -55.56
C ILE A 115 18.77 -20.78 -54.43
N PHE A 116 18.24 -21.99 -54.21
CA PHE A 116 17.25 -22.24 -53.17
C PHE A 116 17.80 -22.03 -51.75
N LEU A 117 19.06 -22.37 -51.48
CA LEU A 117 19.69 -22.19 -50.17
C LEU A 117 19.80 -20.72 -49.75
N THR A 118 19.84 -19.79 -50.70
CA THR A 118 19.87 -18.34 -50.41
C THR A 118 18.60 -17.84 -49.70
N ASN A 119 17.48 -18.56 -49.84
CA ASN A 119 16.20 -18.21 -49.22
C ASN A 119 16.20 -18.29 -47.68
N PHE A 120 17.19 -18.97 -47.10
CA PHE A 120 17.31 -19.17 -45.65
C PHE A 120 18.36 -18.27 -45.00
N VAL A 121 18.94 -17.34 -45.76
CA VAL A 121 19.87 -16.35 -45.21
C VAL A 121 19.10 -15.37 -44.34
N ASN A 122 19.56 -15.20 -43.11
CA ASN A 122 19.01 -14.22 -42.18
C ASN A 122 19.40 -12.80 -42.63
N PRO A 123 18.47 -11.83 -42.63
CA PRO A 123 18.80 -10.45 -42.98
C PRO A 123 19.67 -9.81 -41.89
N GLU A 124 20.64 -8.99 -42.31
CA GLU A 124 21.51 -8.23 -41.39
C GLU A 124 20.86 -6.93 -40.90
N ILE A 125 19.84 -6.44 -41.62
CA ILE A 125 19.15 -5.17 -41.34
C ILE A 125 17.85 -5.42 -40.57
N GLU A 126 17.54 -4.53 -39.62
CA GLU A 126 16.27 -4.58 -38.91
C GLU A 126 15.08 -4.27 -39.82
N LEU A 127 14.12 -5.19 -39.83
CA LEU A 127 12.86 -5.07 -40.55
C LEU A 127 11.74 -4.67 -39.59
N SER A 128 10.78 -3.88 -40.08
CA SER A 128 9.50 -3.63 -39.40
C SER A 128 8.77 -4.95 -39.08
N GLU A 129 8.00 -4.99 -37.99
CA GLU A 129 7.26 -6.18 -37.54
C GLU A 129 6.39 -6.84 -38.62
N LYS A 130 5.77 -6.01 -39.48
CA LYS A 130 4.91 -6.47 -40.57
C LYS A 130 5.72 -7.19 -41.66
N ASN A 131 6.91 -6.66 -41.97
CA ASN A 131 7.82 -7.26 -42.94
C ASN A 131 8.45 -8.54 -42.40
N GLU A 132 8.79 -8.56 -41.11
CA GLU A 132 9.31 -9.75 -40.43
C GLU A 132 8.27 -10.88 -40.41
N SER A 133 7.01 -10.57 -40.07
CA SER A 133 5.91 -11.55 -40.10
C SER A 133 5.68 -12.14 -41.49
N PHE A 134 5.73 -11.31 -42.53
CA PHE A 134 5.61 -11.75 -43.92
C PHE A 134 6.80 -12.63 -44.35
N ARG A 135 8.02 -12.25 -43.97
CA ARG A 135 9.24 -13.03 -44.22
C ARG A 135 9.14 -14.41 -43.56
N ILE A 136 8.71 -14.47 -42.32
CA ILE A 136 8.53 -15.72 -41.57
C ILE A 136 7.51 -16.62 -42.24
N SER A 137 6.40 -16.08 -42.74
CA SER A 137 5.40 -16.84 -43.51
C SER A 137 5.99 -17.47 -44.78
N LYS A 138 6.79 -16.70 -45.54
CA LYS A 138 7.53 -17.23 -46.70
C LYS A 138 8.52 -18.31 -46.30
N LEU A 139 9.27 -18.07 -45.22
CA LEU A 139 10.29 -18.99 -44.75
C LEU A 139 9.67 -20.31 -44.27
N LYS A 140 8.45 -20.29 -43.68
CA LYS A 140 7.68 -21.50 -43.39
C LYS A 140 7.45 -22.33 -44.65
N ASN A 141 6.91 -21.71 -45.69
CA ASN A 141 6.62 -22.41 -46.94
C ASN A 141 7.90 -22.99 -47.56
N ASN A 142 8.99 -22.21 -47.56
CA ASN A 142 10.30 -22.65 -48.06
C ASN A 142 10.85 -23.83 -47.26
N LEU A 143 10.70 -23.84 -45.94
CA LEU A 143 11.18 -24.92 -45.06
C LEU A 143 10.37 -26.21 -45.26
N ILE A 144 9.05 -26.12 -45.47
CA ILE A 144 8.22 -27.28 -45.84
C ILE A 144 8.69 -27.84 -47.19
N ILE A 145 8.85 -26.98 -48.20
CA ILE A 145 9.32 -27.40 -49.53
C ILE A 145 10.71 -28.05 -49.45
N LEU A 146 11.65 -27.46 -48.69
CA LEU A 146 12.98 -28.02 -48.45
C LEU A 146 12.87 -29.44 -47.87
N THR A 147 12.01 -29.61 -46.87
CA THR A 147 11.83 -30.88 -46.16
C THR A 147 11.19 -31.93 -47.06
N GLU A 148 10.14 -31.59 -47.83
CA GLU A 148 9.55 -32.53 -48.80
C GLU A 148 10.54 -32.92 -49.90
N LEU A 149 11.29 -31.95 -50.47
CA LEU A 149 12.29 -32.21 -51.51
C LEU A 149 13.45 -33.08 -51.02
N TYR A 150 13.80 -32.98 -49.75
CA TYR A 150 14.72 -33.91 -49.11
C TYR A 150 14.11 -35.31 -48.97
N LEU A 151 12.88 -35.44 -48.47
CA LEU A 151 12.22 -36.73 -48.28
C LEU A 151 11.98 -37.50 -49.60
N VAL A 152 11.78 -36.79 -50.71
CA VAL A 152 11.70 -37.42 -52.05
C VAL A 152 13.07 -37.58 -52.73
N HIS A 153 14.17 -37.34 -52.02
CA HIS A 153 15.55 -37.45 -52.50
C HIS A 153 15.90 -36.57 -53.72
N VAL A 154 15.23 -35.44 -53.91
CA VAL A 154 15.69 -34.43 -54.87
C VAL A 154 16.91 -33.71 -54.31
N PHE A 155 16.86 -33.30 -53.04
CA PHE A 155 18.01 -32.75 -52.33
C PHE A 155 18.62 -33.81 -51.41
N THR A 156 19.84 -34.25 -51.67
CA THR A 156 20.46 -35.35 -50.90
C THR A 156 21.58 -34.87 -49.97
N SER A 157 22.65 -34.24 -50.50
CA SER A 157 23.77 -33.69 -49.73
C SER A 157 24.23 -32.34 -50.27
N LEU A 158 24.85 -31.53 -49.41
CA LEU A 158 25.57 -30.31 -49.80
C LEU A 158 26.81 -30.60 -50.66
N ASP A 159 27.32 -31.84 -50.66
CA ASP A 159 28.47 -32.27 -51.47
C ASP A 159 28.20 -32.25 -52.99
N ILE A 160 26.94 -32.16 -53.39
CA ILE A 160 26.51 -32.09 -54.79
C ILE A 160 26.82 -30.73 -55.42
N VAL A 161 27.00 -29.69 -54.60
CA VAL A 161 27.22 -28.32 -55.06
C VAL A 161 28.68 -28.15 -55.51
N ASP A 162 28.88 -27.89 -56.80
CA ASP A 162 30.22 -27.80 -57.42
C ASP A 162 31.05 -26.63 -56.88
N SER A 163 30.40 -25.51 -56.54
CA SER A 163 31.06 -24.27 -56.09
C SER A 163 30.77 -23.97 -54.62
N LYS A 164 31.76 -24.22 -53.76
CA LYS A 164 31.66 -23.95 -52.31
C LYS A 164 31.47 -22.47 -51.96
N GLU A 165 31.76 -21.55 -52.88
CA GLU A 165 31.60 -20.10 -52.71
C GLU A 165 30.13 -19.63 -52.80
N VAL A 166 29.28 -20.38 -53.51
CA VAL A 166 27.87 -20.03 -53.73
C VAL A 166 26.99 -20.44 -52.54
N ILE A 167 27.45 -21.40 -51.74
CA ILE A 167 26.76 -21.83 -50.53
C ILE A 167 26.77 -20.68 -49.51
N PRO A 168 25.64 -20.38 -48.83
CA PRO A 168 25.64 -19.38 -47.76
C PRO A 168 26.70 -19.62 -46.68
N PHE A 169 27.32 -18.55 -46.19
CA PHE A 169 28.46 -18.61 -45.26
C PHE A 169 28.22 -19.46 -44.00
N TYR A 170 26.99 -19.44 -43.47
CA TYR A 170 26.60 -20.25 -42.30
C TYR A 170 26.64 -21.77 -42.56
N LEU A 171 26.48 -22.21 -43.82
CA LEU A 171 26.60 -23.60 -44.26
C LEU A 171 28.04 -23.96 -44.68
N GLN A 172 28.79 -23.02 -45.24
CA GLN A 172 30.19 -23.24 -45.65
C GLN A 172 31.07 -23.72 -44.49
N ARG A 173 30.91 -23.12 -43.30
CA ARG A 173 31.69 -23.45 -42.10
C ARG A 173 31.38 -24.86 -41.56
N LYS A 174 30.19 -25.39 -41.86
CA LYS A 174 29.67 -26.66 -41.31
C LYS A 174 29.82 -27.86 -42.23
N LEU A 175 30.19 -27.63 -43.49
CA LEU A 175 30.50 -28.67 -44.48
C LEU A 175 31.61 -29.64 -43.98
N LYS A 176 32.51 -29.17 -43.10
CA LYS A 176 33.58 -29.98 -42.50
C LYS A 176 33.10 -31.00 -41.46
N ARG A 177 31.92 -30.81 -40.87
CA ARG A 177 31.41 -31.61 -39.74
C ARG A 177 30.47 -32.75 -40.16
N LYS A 178 30.14 -32.89 -41.44
CA LYS A 178 29.13 -33.82 -41.96
C LYS A 178 27.79 -33.74 -41.19
N GLU A 179 27.40 -32.54 -40.78
CA GLU A 179 26.07 -32.32 -40.20
C GLU A 179 25.02 -32.34 -41.33
N PRO A 180 23.83 -32.95 -41.15
CA PRO A 180 22.74 -32.83 -42.09
C PRO A 180 22.40 -31.37 -42.37
N PHE A 181 22.22 -31.02 -43.64
CA PHE A 181 21.97 -29.62 -44.03
C PHE A 181 20.65 -29.08 -43.48
N ILE A 182 19.61 -29.92 -43.35
CA ILE A 182 18.31 -29.56 -42.75
C ILE A 182 18.50 -29.11 -41.30
N PHE A 183 19.26 -29.88 -40.52
CA PHE A 183 19.58 -29.51 -39.14
C PHE A 183 20.32 -28.17 -39.08
N SER A 184 21.28 -27.95 -39.98
CA SER A 184 22.03 -26.70 -40.05
C SER A 184 21.16 -25.48 -40.38
N ILE A 185 20.23 -25.62 -41.34
CA ILE A 185 19.29 -24.57 -41.73
C ILE A 185 18.30 -24.29 -40.60
N LEU A 186 17.70 -25.32 -40.00
CA LEU A 186 16.79 -25.17 -38.87
C LEU A 186 17.46 -24.47 -37.69
N LYS A 187 18.69 -24.86 -37.36
CA LYS A 187 19.45 -24.23 -36.27
C LYS A 187 19.71 -22.74 -36.52
N GLU A 188 20.00 -22.35 -37.76
CA GLU A 188 20.24 -20.94 -38.11
C GLU A 188 18.95 -20.12 -38.09
N VAL A 189 17.89 -20.65 -38.68
CA VAL A 189 16.58 -20.00 -38.81
C VAL A 189 15.90 -19.82 -37.45
N LEU A 190 15.96 -20.83 -36.58
CA LEU A 190 15.30 -20.77 -35.27
C LEU A 190 15.99 -19.79 -34.31
N ASN A 191 17.31 -19.59 -34.47
CA ASN A 191 18.10 -18.68 -33.63
C ASN A 191 17.94 -17.20 -34.00
N TYR A 192 17.44 -16.88 -35.20
CA TYR A 192 17.27 -15.50 -35.63
C TYR A 192 16.28 -14.73 -34.76
N LYS A 193 16.72 -13.63 -34.13
CA LYS A 193 15.90 -12.78 -33.24
C LYS A 193 14.98 -13.56 -32.31
N PHE A 194 15.49 -14.65 -31.72
CA PHE A 194 14.70 -15.57 -30.87
C PHE A 194 13.88 -14.84 -29.80
N LYS A 195 14.44 -13.79 -29.18
CA LYS A 195 13.80 -13.00 -28.11
C LYS A 195 12.45 -12.36 -28.50
N MET A 196 12.23 -12.07 -29.79
CA MET A 196 10.99 -11.44 -30.29
C MET A 196 9.89 -12.46 -30.61
N GLY A 197 10.19 -13.75 -30.57
CA GLY A 197 9.20 -14.82 -30.70
C GLY A 197 8.69 -15.09 -32.12
N TYR A 198 9.18 -14.41 -33.17
CA TYR A 198 8.71 -14.65 -34.54
C TYR A 198 9.04 -16.07 -35.05
N THR A 199 10.22 -16.59 -34.68
CA THR A 199 10.70 -17.92 -35.09
C THR A 199 9.99 -19.08 -34.40
N LEU A 200 9.29 -18.83 -33.30
CA LEU A 200 8.47 -19.84 -32.62
C LEU A 200 7.44 -20.45 -33.57
N SER A 201 6.86 -19.60 -34.41
CA SER A 201 5.84 -20.00 -35.36
C SER A 201 6.38 -20.89 -36.50
N LEU A 202 7.70 -20.87 -36.75
CA LEU A 202 8.40 -21.82 -37.63
C LEU A 202 8.60 -23.16 -36.93
N GLY A 203 8.99 -23.11 -35.65
CA GLY A 203 9.13 -24.31 -34.81
C GLY A 203 7.82 -25.08 -34.67
N THR A 204 6.71 -24.39 -34.36
CA THR A 204 5.37 -25.02 -34.24
C THR A 204 4.93 -25.65 -35.55
N MET A 205 5.09 -24.93 -36.67
CA MET A 205 4.78 -25.47 -38.01
C MET A 205 5.56 -26.74 -38.31
N PHE A 206 6.87 -26.79 -38.01
CA PHE A 206 7.71 -27.94 -38.31
C PHE A 206 7.29 -29.18 -37.52
N ILE A 207 6.96 -29.00 -36.23
CA ILE A 207 6.50 -30.07 -35.34
C ILE A 207 5.14 -30.61 -35.79
N GLU A 208 4.18 -29.74 -36.14
CA GLU A 208 2.87 -30.15 -36.64
C GLU A 208 2.94 -30.82 -38.01
N SER A 209 3.85 -30.36 -38.88
CA SER A 209 3.95 -30.85 -40.25
C SER A 209 4.73 -32.16 -40.38
N TYR A 210 5.69 -32.40 -39.47
CA TYR A 210 6.64 -33.53 -39.51
C TYR A 210 6.90 -34.18 -38.13
N PRO A 211 5.86 -34.64 -37.39
CA PRO A 211 6.04 -35.25 -36.07
C PRO A 211 6.91 -36.52 -36.11
N ALA A 212 6.83 -37.30 -37.21
CA ALA A 212 7.61 -38.52 -37.41
C ALA A 212 9.14 -38.31 -37.50
N LEU A 213 9.60 -37.08 -37.80
CA LEU A 213 11.04 -36.75 -37.81
C LEU A 213 11.60 -36.45 -36.40
N LEU A 214 10.72 -36.19 -35.43
CA LEU A 214 11.08 -35.79 -34.06
C LEU A 214 10.95 -36.96 -33.08
N ASN A 215 10.12 -37.95 -33.41
CA ASN A 215 9.90 -39.14 -32.60
C ASN A 215 10.86 -40.27 -33.01
N PRO A 216 11.82 -40.68 -32.15
CA PRO A 216 12.75 -41.77 -32.48
C PRO A 216 12.05 -43.14 -32.59
N SER A 217 10.88 -43.31 -31.96
CA SER A 217 10.11 -44.56 -32.01
C SER A 217 9.30 -44.73 -33.30
N ASP A 218 9.08 -43.67 -34.08
CA ASP A 218 8.26 -43.71 -35.29
C ASP A 218 9.12 -44.03 -36.52
N GLN A 219 9.10 -45.28 -36.97
CA GLN A 219 9.90 -45.75 -38.10
C GLN A 219 9.26 -45.48 -39.47
N SER A 220 8.07 -44.86 -39.53
CA SER A 220 7.31 -44.68 -40.77
C SER A 220 8.05 -43.86 -41.85
N MET A 221 9.01 -43.03 -41.43
CA MET A 221 9.77 -42.15 -42.31
C MET A 221 11.26 -42.54 -42.47
N ASP A 222 11.72 -43.62 -41.84
CA ASP A 222 13.15 -44.00 -41.85
C ASP A 222 13.65 -44.30 -43.25
N ASP A 223 12.82 -44.93 -44.08
CA ASP A 223 13.17 -45.21 -45.46
C ASP A 223 13.48 -43.95 -46.28
N PHE A 224 12.94 -42.78 -45.92
CA PHE A 224 13.12 -41.52 -46.66
C PHE A 224 14.31 -40.68 -46.16
N ILE A 225 14.98 -41.13 -45.10
CA ILE A 225 16.04 -40.37 -44.46
C ILE A 225 17.39 -40.89 -44.94
N LEU A 226 18.22 -39.98 -45.46
CA LEU A 226 19.55 -40.31 -45.98
C LEU A 226 20.61 -40.46 -44.87
N ASP A 227 20.50 -39.68 -43.79
CA ASP A 227 21.42 -39.70 -42.65
C ASP A 227 20.72 -40.25 -41.40
N GLU A 228 21.19 -41.39 -40.91
CA GLU A 228 20.68 -42.06 -39.70
C GLU A 228 20.73 -41.15 -38.45
N ASN A 229 21.64 -40.18 -38.41
CA ASN A 229 21.78 -39.28 -37.26
C ASN A 229 20.83 -38.08 -37.29
N LEU A 230 20.11 -37.85 -38.40
CA LEU A 230 19.26 -36.67 -38.55
C LEU A 230 18.19 -36.58 -37.45
N LYS A 231 17.48 -37.69 -37.17
CA LYS A 231 16.42 -37.71 -36.15
C LYS A 231 16.94 -37.36 -34.76
N ASN A 232 18.06 -37.96 -34.36
CA ASN A 232 18.69 -37.70 -33.06
C ASN A 232 19.14 -36.23 -32.94
N MET A 233 19.73 -35.66 -34.00
CA MET A 233 20.14 -34.26 -34.01
C MET A 233 18.95 -33.30 -33.99
N LEU A 234 17.88 -33.57 -34.75
CA LEU A 234 16.66 -32.76 -34.74
C LEU A 234 15.96 -32.83 -33.37
N GLN A 235 15.85 -34.01 -32.77
CA GLN A 235 15.30 -34.16 -31.43
C GLN A 235 16.12 -33.37 -30.40
N SER A 236 17.45 -33.44 -30.47
CA SER A 236 18.32 -32.65 -29.59
C SER A 236 18.17 -31.15 -29.82
N LEU A 237 18.02 -30.69 -31.07
CA LEU A 237 17.81 -29.28 -31.40
C LEU A 237 16.49 -28.77 -30.84
N PHE A 238 15.39 -29.47 -31.11
CA PHE A 238 14.08 -29.04 -30.67
C PHE A 238 13.92 -29.16 -29.15
N LYS A 239 14.53 -30.16 -28.50
CA LYS A 239 14.59 -30.21 -27.04
C LYS A 239 15.30 -28.99 -26.45
N ALA A 240 16.49 -28.65 -26.96
CA ALA A 240 17.21 -27.45 -26.54
C ALA A 240 16.44 -26.15 -26.85
N PHE A 241 15.71 -26.11 -27.97
CA PHE A 241 14.86 -25.00 -28.33
C PHE A 241 13.67 -24.87 -27.38
N THR A 242 12.97 -25.97 -27.06
CA THR A 242 11.86 -25.99 -26.10
C THR A 242 12.33 -25.55 -24.72
N ASP A 243 13.50 -26.02 -24.25
CA ASP A 243 14.08 -25.57 -22.98
C ASP A 243 14.39 -24.06 -22.98
N ALA A 244 14.90 -23.53 -24.10
CA ALA A 244 15.14 -22.08 -24.26
C ALA A 244 13.83 -21.28 -24.28
N VAL A 245 12.77 -21.80 -24.92
CA VAL A 245 11.43 -21.18 -24.96
C VAL A 245 10.81 -21.14 -23.57
N ILE A 246 10.89 -22.24 -22.82
CA ILE A 246 10.40 -22.32 -21.43
C ILE A 246 11.18 -21.35 -20.54
N THR A 247 12.52 -21.30 -20.68
CA THR A 247 13.36 -20.38 -19.90
C THR A 247 13.00 -18.92 -20.18
N ARG A 248 12.83 -18.57 -21.46
CA ARG A 248 12.43 -17.23 -21.85
C ARG A 248 11.00 -16.88 -21.39
N LEU A 249 10.08 -17.84 -21.45
CA LEU A 249 8.73 -17.64 -20.92
C LEU A 249 8.76 -17.35 -19.41
N LYS A 250 9.58 -18.08 -18.63
CA LYS A 250 9.78 -17.79 -17.19
C LYS A 250 10.31 -16.39 -16.94
N GLU A 251 11.31 -15.96 -17.73
CA GLU A 251 11.84 -14.59 -17.64
C GLU A 251 10.74 -13.56 -17.94
N LEU A 252 9.99 -13.75 -19.03
CA LEU A 252 8.90 -12.85 -19.44
C LEU A 252 7.80 -12.81 -18.37
N THR A 253 7.35 -13.94 -17.81
CA THR A 253 6.36 -13.92 -16.73
C THR A 253 6.88 -13.15 -15.51
N LYS A 254 8.16 -13.30 -15.16
CA LYS A 254 8.77 -12.58 -14.03
C LYS A 254 8.86 -11.07 -14.30
N THR A 255 9.23 -10.65 -15.50
CA THR A 255 9.26 -9.23 -15.88
C THR A 255 7.86 -8.63 -15.94
N MET A 256 6.88 -9.34 -16.53
CA MET A 256 5.49 -8.88 -16.60
C MET A 256 4.88 -8.70 -15.21
N ASN A 257 5.06 -9.68 -14.33
CA ASN A 257 4.60 -9.56 -12.94
C ASN A 257 5.35 -8.44 -12.18
N LYS A 258 6.64 -8.19 -12.47
CA LYS A 258 7.37 -7.06 -11.90
C LYS A 258 6.80 -5.72 -12.37
N LEU A 259 6.58 -5.55 -13.67
CA LEU A 259 6.00 -4.33 -14.25
C LEU A 259 4.62 -4.05 -13.67
N MET A 260 3.75 -5.07 -13.57
CA MET A 260 2.43 -4.92 -12.94
C MET A 260 2.50 -4.55 -11.45
N ARG A 261 3.48 -5.05 -10.70
CA ARG A 261 3.67 -4.67 -9.28
C ARG A 261 4.18 -3.24 -9.14
N GLU A 262 5.13 -2.82 -9.99
CA GLU A 262 5.62 -1.44 -9.97
C GLU A 262 4.55 -0.46 -10.46
N HIS A 263 3.79 -0.81 -11.50
CA HIS A 263 2.61 -0.08 -11.93
C HIS A 263 1.64 0.16 -10.77
N LYS A 264 1.20 -0.89 -10.06
CA LYS A 264 0.30 -0.75 -8.89
C LYS A 264 0.86 0.20 -7.82
N LYS A 265 2.17 0.14 -7.54
CA LYS A 265 2.82 1.04 -6.57
C LYS A 265 2.84 2.49 -7.08
N CYS A 266 3.15 2.69 -8.35
CA CYS A 266 3.14 4.00 -8.99
C CYS A 266 1.73 4.58 -9.03
N GLN A 267 0.73 3.79 -9.38
CA GLN A 267 -0.69 4.14 -9.36
C GLN A 267 -1.12 4.68 -7.99
N ILE A 268 -0.74 4.01 -6.90
CA ILE A 268 -1.03 4.47 -5.53
C ILE A 268 -0.24 5.74 -5.18
N ARG A 269 0.99 5.90 -5.70
CA ARG A 269 1.84 7.07 -5.42
C ARG A 269 1.38 8.31 -6.16
N THR A 270 1.05 8.19 -7.44
CA THR A 270 0.78 9.31 -8.36
C THR A 270 -0.71 9.53 -8.59
N GLY A 271 -1.56 8.53 -8.33
CA GLY A 271 -2.99 8.57 -8.62
C GLY A 271 -3.32 8.49 -10.12
N LYS A 272 -2.33 8.29 -11.00
CA LYS A 272 -2.54 8.20 -12.45
C LYS A 272 -2.92 6.77 -12.86
N GLU A 273 -3.82 6.66 -13.83
CA GLU A 273 -4.25 5.36 -14.36
C GLU A 273 -3.21 4.72 -15.28
N SER A 274 -2.48 5.52 -16.06
CA SER A 274 -1.37 5.08 -16.90
C SER A 274 0.00 5.57 -16.41
N ASP A 275 1.02 4.77 -16.66
CA ASP A 275 2.43 5.05 -16.41
C ASP A 275 3.35 4.28 -17.37
N GLU A 276 4.64 4.59 -17.32
CA GLU A 276 5.67 3.96 -18.17
C GLU A 276 5.71 2.43 -18.04
N TYR A 277 5.39 1.90 -16.85
CA TYR A 277 5.46 0.45 -16.58
C TYR A 277 4.31 -0.31 -17.26
N ILE A 278 3.10 0.26 -17.28
CA ILE A 278 1.96 -0.36 -17.97
C ILE A 278 2.11 -0.25 -19.49
N GLU A 279 2.70 0.84 -20.00
CA GLU A 279 3.03 0.97 -21.43
C GLU A 279 4.06 -0.10 -21.86
N GLU A 280 5.14 -0.28 -21.09
CA GLU A 280 6.12 -1.35 -21.34
C GLU A 280 5.46 -2.74 -21.26
N HIS A 281 4.57 -2.96 -20.28
CA HIS A 281 3.81 -4.20 -20.16
C HIS A 281 2.95 -4.46 -21.41
N HIS A 282 2.25 -3.46 -21.95
CA HIS A 282 1.46 -3.59 -23.17
C HIS A 282 2.32 -3.94 -24.39
N THR A 283 3.54 -3.41 -24.50
CA THR A 283 4.45 -3.77 -25.60
C THR A 283 4.96 -5.21 -25.51
N LEU A 284 5.17 -5.73 -24.29
CA LEU A 284 5.66 -7.09 -24.07
C LEU A 284 4.56 -8.16 -24.13
N LEU A 285 3.29 -7.79 -23.97
CA LEU A 285 2.15 -8.72 -23.94
C LEU A 285 2.01 -9.57 -25.22
N PRO A 286 2.09 -9.01 -26.44
CA PRO A 286 2.04 -9.82 -27.66
C PRO A 286 3.21 -10.80 -27.80
N VAL A 287 4.39 -10.45 -27.26
CA VAL A 287 5.55 -11.35 -27.26
C VAL A 287 5.30 -12.50 -26.30
N TYR A 288 4.83 -12.20 -25.09
CA TYR A 288 4.46 -13.20 -24.09
C TYR A 288 3.43 -14.21 -24.63
N GLU A 289 2.37 -13.76 -25.29
CA GLU A 289 1.36 -14.64 -25.88
C GLU A 289 1.93 -15.60 -26.95
N LYS A 290 2.86 -15.11 -27.79
CA LYS A 290 3.56 -15.96 -28.77
C LYS A 290 4.40 -17.05 -28.08
N PHE A 291 5.10 -16.71 -27.00
CA PHE A 291 5.88 -17.69 -26.23
C PHE A 291 4.99 -18.70 -25.50
N LYS A 292 3.87 -18.25 -24.93
CA LYS A 292 2.90 -19.12 -24.25
C LYS A 292 2.29 -20.13 -25.22
N THR A 293 1.73 -19.66 -26.32
CA THR A 293 1.13 -20.53 -27.37
C THR A 293 2.15 -21.53 -27.93
N ALA A 294 3.40 -21.13 -28.13
CA ALA A 294 4.44 -22.04 -28.59
C ALA A 294 4.80 -23.11 -27.53
N THR A 295 4.85 -22.73 -26.25
CA THR A 295 5.15 -23.66 -25.16
C THR A 295 4.05 -24.71 -24.99
N ASP A 296 2.78 -24.30 -25.10
CA ASP A 296 1.62 -25.19 -25.04
C ASP A 296 1.65 -26.27 -26.15
N ILE A 297 2.22 -25.94 -27.32
CA ILE A 297 2.39 -26.88 -28.43
C ILE A 297 3.64 -27.75 -28.24
N PHE A 298 4.75 -27.19 -27.77
CA PHE A 298 6.03 -27.90 -27.66
C PHE A 298 6.07 -28.91 -26.51
N ALA A 299 5.48 -28.58 -25.37
CA ALA A 299 5.62 -29.39 -24.18
C ALA A 299 4.97 -30.79 -24.24
N PRO A 300 3.77 -30.98 -24.84
CA PRO A 300 3.20 -32.30 -25.04
C PRO A 300 4.09 -33.19 -25.92
N VAL A 301 4.80 -32.60 -26.88
CA VAL A 301 5.62 -33.34 -27.86
C VAL A 301 6.88 -33.93 -27.22
N PHE A 302 7.45 -33.25 -26.23
CA PHE A 302 8.66 -33.68 -25.53
C PHE A 302 8.40 -34.27 -24.13
N ASN A 303 7.13 -34.43 -23.73
CA ASN A 303 6.70 -34.86 -22.39
C ASN A 303 7.37 -34.05 -21.27
N ILE A 304 7.48 -32.73 -21.46
CA ILE A 304 8.01 -31.82 -20.45
C ILE A 304 6.82 -31.31 -19.62
N GLU A 305 6.78 -31.64 -18.33
CA GLU A 305 5.77 -31.12 -17.43
C GLU A 305 5.98 -29.61 -17.23
N LEU A 306 5.00 -28.79 -17.64
CA LEU A 306 4.98 -27.38 -17.26
C LEU A 306 4.49 -27.27 -15.81
N PRO A 307 5.21 -26.52 -14.93
CA PRO A 307 4.64 -26.09 -13.67
C PRO A 307 3.51 -25.07 -13.93
N ALA A 308 2.26 -25.51 -13.81
CA ALA A 308 1.05 -24.73 -14.11
C ALA A 308 0.96 -23.39 -13.35
N GLU A 309 1.62 -23.29 -12.19
CA GLU A 309 1.62 -22.09 -11.34
C GLU A 309 2.61 -21.01 -11.81
N SER A 310 3.62 -21.36 -12.62
CA SER A 310 4.72 -20.44 -12.96
C SER A 310 4.49 -19.55 -14.18
N PHE A 311 3.41 -19.77 -14.94
CA PHE A 311 3.16 -19.16 -16.25
C PHE A 311 1.79 -18.48 -16.37
N ASN A 312 1.09 -18.29 -15.26
CA ASN A 312 -0.05 -17.39 -15.26
C ASN A 312 0.44 -15.99 -14.89
N LEU A 313 0.01 -14.99 -15.66
CA LEU A 313 0.07 -13.62 -15.20
C LEU A 313 -0.80 -13.59 -13.96
N THR A 314 -0.16 -13.53 -12.80
CA THR A 314 -0.87 -13.51 -11.53
C THR A 314 -1.49 -12.13 -11.42
N ASP A 315 -2.79 -12.04 -11.62
CA ASP A 315 -3.57 -11.10 -10.84
C ASP A 315 -3.40 -11.53 -9.39
N GLU A 316 -2.37 -11.01 -8.70
CA GLU A 316 -2.09 -11.31 -7.29
C GLU A 316 -3.21 -10.76 -6.38
N VAL A 317 -4.43 -11.30 -6.51
CA VAL A 317 -5.54 -11.13 -5.57
C VAL A 317 -6.34 -12.43 -5.37
N THR A 318 -6.20 -13.50 -6.16
CA THR A 318 -7.18 -14.62 -6.05
C THR A 318 -6.69 -16.01 -5.64
N GLN A 319 -5.41 -16.31 -5.36
CA GLN A 319 -5.05 -17.72 -5.07
C GLN A 319 -4.20 -18.08 -3.84
N ASP A 320 -3.64 -17.15 -3.07
CA ASP A 320 -2.93 -17.51 -1.82
C ASP A 320 -3.75 -17.34 -0.53
N GLY A 321 -5.06 -17.08 -0.63
CA GLY A 321 -5.94 -16.88 0.54
C GLY A 321 -7.18 -17.79 0.65
N ILE A 322 -7.50 -18.63 -0.34
CA ILE A 322 -8.80 -19.34 -0.40
C ILE A 322 -8.71 -20.83 0.00
N LYS A 323 -7.59 -21.26 0.61
CA LYS A 323 -7.52 -22.56 1.30
C LYS A 323 -7.48 -22.39 2.82
N ALA A 324 -8.56 -21.83 3.38
CA ALA A 324 -8.89 -22.04 4.79
C ALA A 324 -10.43 -22.08 4.96
N SER A 325 -10.91 -23.32 5.13
CA SER A 325 -12.16 -23.73 5.79
C SER A 325 -13.49 -23.12 5.35
N SER A 326 -14.13 -23.78 4.38
CA SER A 326 -15.57 -24.06 4.44
C SER A 326 -15.81 -25.17 5.48
N VAL A 327 -15.89 -24.79 6.75
CA VAL A 327 -16.56 -25.61 7.78
C VAL A 327 -17.55 -24.72 8.50
N ILE A 328 -18.81 -25.11 8.39
CA ILE A 328 -19.95 -24.55 9.08
C ILE A 328 -19.73 -24.69 10.58
N VAL A 329 -19.47 -23.59 11.29
CA VAL A 329 -19.93 -23.37 12.68
C VAL A 329 -20.20 -21.87 12.85
N ASN A 330 -21.39 -21.55 13.38
CA ASN A 330 -21.80 -20.21 13.78
C ASN A 330 -20.95 -19.70 14.96
N GLU A 331 -19.68 -19.40 14.73
CA GLU A 331 -18.93 -18.51 15.60
C GLU A 331 -19.12 -17.09 15.11
N ILE A 332 -19.83 -16.31 15.91
CA ILE A 332 -19.98 -14.89 15.72
C ILE A 332 -18.58 -14.28 15.84
N LEU A 333 -17.95 -13.90 14.71
CA LEU A 333 -16.67 -13.19 14.72
C LEU A 333 -16.78 -11.96 15.64
N PRO A 334 -15.70 -11.63 16.38
CA PRO A 334 -15.68 -10.47 17.27
C PRO A 334 -16.10 -9.21 16.50
N PRO A 335 -16.80 -8.24 17.14
CA PRO A 335 -17.33 -7.07 16.47
C PRO A 335 -16.28 -6.37 15.59
N SER A 336 -15.03 -6.29 16.04
CA SER A 336 -13.92 -5.68 15.31
C SER A 336 -13.59 -6.33 13.96
N GLN A 337 -13.86 -7.63 13.76
CA GLN A 337 -13.53 -8.38 12.54
C GLN A 337 -14.73 -8.59 11.60
N ARG A 338 -15.94 -8.13 11.98
CA ARG A 338 -17.10 -8.21 11.08
C ARG A 338 -16.99 -7.16 9.97
N LEU A 339 -17.17 -7.60 8.72
CA LEU A 339 -17.21 -6.72 7.55
C LEU A 339 -18.37 -5.73 7.61
N TRP A 340 -19.52 -6.18 8.13
CA TRP A 340 -20.75 -5.40 8.28
C TRP A 340 -21.21 -5.42 9.74
N GLU A 341 -21.78 -4.31 10.20
CA GLU A 341 -22.20 -4.17 11.60
C GLU A 341 -23.39 -5.08 11.93
N ASN A 342 -24.35 -5.16 10.99
CA ASN A 342 -25.57 -5.95 11.06
C ASN A 342 -25.83 -6.70 9.74
N GLU A 343 -26.63 -7.77 9.79
CA GLU A 343 -27.02 -8.55 8.62
C GLU A 343 -27.88 -7.74 7.62
N GLU A 344 -28.68 -6.79 8.10
CA GLU A 344 -29.44 -5.84 7.28
C GLU A 344 -28.52 -4.95 6.43
N VAL A 345 -27.42 -4.45 7.03
CA VAL A 345 -26.41 -3.63 6.34
C VAL A 345 -25.68 -4.46 5.29
N ARG A 346 -25.39 -5.73 5.58
CA ARG A 346 -24.81 -6.65 4.60
C ARG A 346 -25.74 -6.85 3.39
N LEU A 347 -27.03 -7.10 3.62
CA LEU A 347 -28.02 -7.25 2.56
C LEU A 347 -28.12 -5.98 1.70
N PHE A 348 -27.98 -4.80 2.31
CA PHE A 348 -27.98 -3.51 1.62
C PHE A 348 -26.81 -3.30 0.65
N TYR A 349 -25.61 -3.83 0.89
CA TYR A 349 -24.48 -3.65 -0.04
C TYR A 349 -24.23 -4.87 -0.94
N GLU A 350 -24.58 -6.09 -0.51
CA GLU A 350 -24.32 -7.33 -1.26
C GLU A 350 -25.49 -7.78 -2.15
N LYS A 351 -26.74 -7.48 -1.80
CA LYS A 351 -27.90 -7.85 -2.62
C LYS A 351 -28.40 -6.62 -3.39
N ILE A 352 -27.89 -6.45 -4.59
CA ILE A 352 -28.32 -5.44 -5.56
C ILE A 352 -29.25 -6.11 -6.59
N PRO A 353 -30.40 -5.50 -6.96
CA PRO A 353 -31.27 -6.03 -8.00
C PRO A 353 -30.55 -6.10 -9.35
N ASN A 354 -30.69 -7.22 -10.05
CA ASN A 354 -30.11 -7.36 -11.39
C ASN A 354 -31.10 -6.82 -12.44
N ILE A 355 -30.91 -5.57 -12.87
CA ILE A 355 -31.79 -4.88 -13.82
C ILE A 355 -31.51 -5.31 -15.27
N GLN A 356 -30.50 -6.13 -15.54
CA GLN A 356 -30.07 -6.51 -16.89
C GLN A 356 -31.19 -7.16 -17.73
N ASN A 357 -32.09 -7.93 -17.10
CA ASN A 357 -33.26 -8.51 -17.77
C ASN A 357 -34.38 -7.49 -18.04
N ILE A 358 -34.51 -6.45 -17.20
CA ILE A 358 -35.52 -5.39 -17.35
C ILE A 358 -35.06 -4.41 -18.44
N VAL A 359 -33.76 -4.09 -18.50
CA VAL A 359 -33.16 -3.25 -19.54
C VAL A 359 -33.29 -3.90 -20.92
N GLN A 360 -32.98 -5.20 -21.06
CA GLN A 360 -33.15 -5.91 -22.33
C GLN A 360 -34.62 -5.92 -22.81
N ASN A 361 -35.58 -6.00 -21.89
CA ASN A 361 -37.00 -5.91 -22.22
C ASN A 361 -37.43 -4.46 -22.56
N ALA A 362 -36.86 -3.45 -21.91
CA ALA A 362 -37.12 -2.05 -22.19
C ALA A 362 -36.53 -1.60 -23.54
N GLU A 363 -35.31 -2.03 -23.88
CA GLU A 363 -34.66 -1.78 -25.17
C GLU A 363 -35.39 -2.47 -26.34
N ALA A 364 -35.98 -3.64 -26.09
CA ALA A 364 -36.83 -4.33 -27.06
C ALA A 364 -38.16 -3.60 -27.33
N HIS A 365 -38.63 -2.78 -26.38
CA HIS A 365 -39.87 -2.00 -26.45
C HIS A 365 -39.65 -0.51 -26.76
N SER A 366 -38.42 0.01 -26.71
CA SER A 366 -38.08 1.41 -26.99
C SER A 366 -37.98 1.69 -28.50
N LYS A 367 -39.09 1.52 -29.21
CA LYS A 367 -39.36 2.24 -30.46
C LYS A 367 -40.58 3.10 -30.21
N GLU A 368 -40.34 4.40 -30.03
CA GLU A 368 -41.35 5.48 -29.90
C GLU A 368 -41.94 5.74 -28.49
N THR A 369 -41.12 6.26 -27.57
CA THR A 369 -41.64 7.15 -26.51
C THR A 369 -40.66 8.29 -26.28
N ASN A 370 -41.00 9.50 -26.74
CA ASN A 370 -40.36 10.72 -26.27
C ASN A 370 -40.70 10.87 -24.77
N SER A 371 -39.67 10.96 -23.92
CA SER A 371 -39.84 11.16 -22.48
C SER A 371 -40.54 12.50 -22.20
N ASP A 372 -41.78 12.46 -21.72
CA ASP A 372 -42.49 13.67 -21.30
C ASP A 372 -41.76 14.36 -20.12
N PRO A 373 -41.52 15.68 -20.17
CA PRO A 373 -40.83 16.40 -19.10
C PRO A 373 -41.55 16.33 -17.75
N THR A 374 -42.86 16.10 -17.75
CA THR A 374 -43.71 15.84 -16.58
C THR A 374 -43.37 14.52 -15.90
N ILE A 375 -43.19 13.43 -16.67
CA ILE A 375 -42.84 12.10 -16.12
C ILE A 375 -41.44 12.16 -15.50
N LEU A 376 -40.52 12.88 -16.13
CA LEU A 376 -39.17 13.09 -15.62
C LEU A 376 -39.18 13.92 -14.32
N SER A 377 -40.01 14.97 -14.23
CA SER A 377 -40.17 15.71 -12.96
C SER A 377 -40.82 14.87 -11.86
N GLU A 378 -41.79 14.03 -12.20
CA GLU A 378 -42.43 13.12 -11.25
C GLU A 378 -41.45 12.06 -10.73
N PHE A 379 -40.55 11.56 -11.60
CA PHE A 379 -39.47 10.65 -11.21
C PHE A 379 -38.52 11.30 -10.20
N PHE A 380 -38.06 12.53 -10.44
CA PHE A 380 -37.18 13.24 -9.50
C PHE A 380 -37.89 13.53 -8.15
N SER A 381 -39.17 13.87 -8.17
CA SER A 381 -39.96 14.03 -6.94
C SER A 381 -40.10 12.71 -6.17
N LYS A 382 -40.31 11.58 -6.86
CA LYS A 382 -40.35 10.25 -6.23
C LYS A 382 -38.98 9.83 -5.70
N LEU A 383 -37.90 10.19 -6.40
CA LEU A 383 -36.52 9.95 -5.97
C LEU A 383 -36.15 10.78 -4.72
N GLU A 384 -36.65 12.01 -4.62
CA GLU A 384 -36.45 12.87 -3.44
C GLU A 384 -37.21 12.39 -2.21
N LEU A 385 -38.40 11.81 -2.42
CA LEU A 385 -39.27 11.24 -1.38
C LEU A 385 -38.89 9.80 -0.98
N ALA A 386 -37.98 9.15 -1.69
CA ALA A 386 -37.60 7.76 -1.40
C ALA A 386 -36.84 7.66 -0.07
N GLU A 387 -37.37 6.85 0.85
CA GLU A 387 -36.77 6.63 2.18
C GLU A 387 -36.36 5.17 2.39
N THR A 388 -36.90 4.25 1.57
CA THR A 388 -36.65 2.81 1.71
C THR A 388 -35.78 2.22 0.60
N THR A 389 -35.15 1.09 0.91
CA THR A 389 -34.30 0.34 -0.03
C THR A 389 -35.10 -0.23 -1.21
N GLU A 390 -36.34 -0.66 -0.94
CA GLU A 390 -37.23 -1.23 -1.94
C GLU A 390 -37.73 -0.16 -2.92
N GLU A 391 -38.03 1.05 -2.43
CA GLU A 391 -38.42 2.19 -3.28
C GLU A 391 -37.31 2.57 -4.26
N ILE A 392 -36.05 2.69 -3.80
CA ILE A 392 -34.89 2.99 -4.68
C ILE A 392 -34.70 1.92 -5.75
N ASP A 393 -34.86 0.65 -5.37
CA ASP A 393 -34.71 -0.48 -6.29
C ASP A 393 -35.85 -0.51 -7.32
N THR A 394 -37.09 -0.21 -6.91
CA THR A 394 -38.22 -0.06 -7.84
C THR A 394 -38.06 1.16 -8.74
N LEU A 395 -37.57 2.29 -8.23
CA LEU A 395 -37.28 3.49 -9.03
C LEU A 395 -36.14 3.24 -10.02
N SER A 396 -35.15 2.43 -9.66
CA SER A 396 -34.09 2.00 -10.58
C SER A 396 -34.69 1.18 -11.74
N ALA A 397 -35.66 0.30 -11.47
CA ALA A 397 -36.37 -0.44 -12.51
C ALA A 397 -37.30 0.46 -13.35
N ASP A 398 -38.04 1.37 -12.70
CA ASP A 398 -38.94 2.33 -13.33
C ASP A 398 -38.19 3.26 -14.28
N TYR A 399 -36.96 3.66 -13.93
CA TYR A 399 -36.10 4.48 -14.78
C TYR A 399 -35.90 3.86 -16.18
N TRP A 400 -35.68 2.54 -16.25
CA TRP A 400 -35.53 1.80 -17.50
C TRP A 400 -36.88 1.48 -18.15
N MET A 401 -37.90 1.11 -17.36
CA MET A 401 -39.24 0.84 -17.89
C MET A 401 -39.89 2.06 -18.54
N LEU A 402 -39.60 3.26 -18.03
CA LEU A 402 -40.11 4.52 -18.55
C LEU A 402 -39.25 5.08 -19.70
N GLY A 403 -38.17 4.42 -20.09
CA GLY A 403 -37.30 4.84 -21.20
C GLY A 403 -36.70 6.24 -21.01
N LEU A 404 -36.38 6.63 -19.77
CA LEU A 404 -35.94 7.98 -19.41
C LEU A 404 -34.46 8.25 -19.69
N ASP A 405 -33.73 7.28 -20.24
CA ASP A 405 -32.30 7.44 -20.52
C ASP A 405 -32.06 8.42 -21.67
N ASN A 406 -31.48 9.55 -21.32
CA ASN A 406 -30.97 10.56 -22.24
C ASN A 406 -29.78 11.24 -21.58
N LYS A 407 -28.81 11.72 -22.37
CA LYS A 407 -27.66 12.50 -21.88
C LYS A 407 -28.09 13.68 -21.02
N ALA A 408 -29.21 14.33 -21.37
CA ALA A 408 -29.80 15.41 -20.57
C ALA A 408 -30.34 14.93 -19.21
N THR A 409 -31.04 13.78 -19.17
CA THR A 409 -31.54 13.17 -17.93
C THR A 409 -30.40 12.73 -17.02
N ARG A 410 -29.35 12.11 -17.58
CA ARG A 410 -28.15 11.70 -16.85
C ARG A 410 -27.43 12.90 -16.22
N ASN A 411 -27.30 14.01 -16.94
CA ASN A 411 -26.75 15.26 -16.40
C ASN A 411 -27.64 15.88 -15.31
N ARG A 412 -28.96 15.77 -15.43
CA ARG A 412 -29.90 16.23 -14.39
C ARG A 412 -29.84 15.35 -13.13
N LEU A 413 -29.66 14.05 -13.31
CA LEU A 413 -29.44 13.09 -12.22
C LEU A 413 -28.12 13.39 -11.48
N PHE A 414 -27.07 13.70 -12.24
CA PHE A 414 -25.79 14.16 -11.71
C PHE A 414 -25.94 15.43 -10.86
N LYS A 415 -26.62 16.45 -11.38
CA LYS A 415 -26.92 17.68 -10.62
C LYS A 415 -27.75 17.41 -9.37
N PHE A 416 -28.78 16.57 -9.48
CA PHE A 416 -29.64 16.20 -8.36
C PHE A 416 -28.83 15.59 -7.21
N PHE A 417 -27.96 14.62 -7.51
CA PHE A 417 -27.10 14.00 -6.49
C PHE A 417 -26.12 15.00 -5.88
N LEU A 418 -25.64 16.00 -6.62
CA LEU A 418 -24.73 17.04 -6.13
C LEU A 418 -25.43 18.15 -5.34
N GLU A 419 -26.68 18.48 -5.66
CA GLU A 419 -27.44 19.56 -5.01
C GLU A 419 -28.19 19.11 -3.74
N THR A 420 -28.39 17.79 -3.56
CA THR A 420 -29.13 17.27 -2.41
C THR A 420 -28.49 17.67 -1.05
N GLN A 421 -29.26 18.29 -0.15
CA GLN A 421 -28.77 18.70 1.17
C GLN A 421 -28.88 17.58 2.23
N ASP A 422 -29.71 16.57 2.00
CA ASP A 422 -29.95 15.47 2.94
C ASP A 422 -28.82 14.44 2.93
N TRP A 423 -27.96 14.45 3.97
CA TRP A 423 -26.82 13.52 4.06
C TRP A 423 -27.25 12.07 4.35
N SER A 424 -28.40 11.87 4.97
CA SER A 424 -28.93 10.55 5.31
C SER A 424 -29.29 9.70 4.10
N LYS A 425 -29.53 10.32 2.93
CA LYS A 425 -29.95 9.64 1.69
C LYS A 425 -28.79 9.25 0.77
N LEU A 426 -27.55 9.62 1.13
CA LEU A 426 -26.37 9.37 0.28
C LEU A 426 -26.09 7.88 0.04
N ASN A 427 -26.38 7.02 1.02
CA ASN A 427 -26.28 5.57 0.86
C ASN A 427 -27.32 5.03 -0.14
N LEU A 428 -28.55 5.55 -0.11
CA LEU A 428 -29.63 5.19 -1.02
C LEU A 428 -29.32 5.62 -2.47
N TYR A 429 -28.84 6.85 -2.66
CA TYR A 429 -28.38 7.30 -3.98
C TYR A 429 -27.16 6.53 -4.47
N ALA A 430 -26.26 6.14 -3.55
CA ALA A 430 -25.12 5.30 -3.89
C ALA A 430 -25.56 3.92 -4.40
N ARG A 431 -26.62 3.36 -3.79
CA ARG A 431 -27.25 2.12 -4.26
C ARG A 431 -27.85 2.30 -5.64
N PHE A 432 -28.58 3.38 -5.91
CA PHE A 432 -29.11 3.68 -7.25
C PHE A 432 -28.02 3.69 -8.33
N ILE A 433 -26.88 4.33 -8.06
CA ILE A 433 -25.73 4.36 -8.98
C ILE A 433 -25.14 2.96 -9.14
N ALA A 434 -24.95 2.21 -8.06
CA ALA A 434 -24.41 0.85 -8.10
C ALA A 434 -25.31 -0.12 -8.89
N THR A 435 -26.63 0.00 -8.75
CA THR A 435 -27.59 -0.83 -9.49
C THR A 435 -27.55 -0.55 -11.00
N ASN A 436 -27.32 0.70 -11.39
CA ASN A 436 -27.27 1.12 -12.80
C ASN A 436 -25.86 1.08 -13.42
N HIS A 437 -24.81 0.81 -12.63
CA HIS A 437 -23.41 0.81 -13.10
C HIS A 437 -23.18 -0.10 -14.31
N SER A 438 -23.75 -1.31 -14.31
CA SER A 438 -23.57 -2.27 -15.41
C SER A 438 -24.15 -1.81 -16.75
N GLN A 439 -25.07 -0.83 -16.74
CA GLN A 439 -25.73 -0.29 -17.94
C GLN A 439 -25.24 1.13 -18.27
N MET A 440 -24.71 1.86 -17.27
CA MET A 440 -24.17 3.23 -17.40
C MET A 440 -22.75 3.36 -16.79
N PRO A 441 -21.73 2.68 -17.33
CA PRO A 441 -20.38 2.72 -16.78
C PRO A 441 -19.74 4.12 -16.91
N GLU A 442 -19.87 4.77 -18.08
CA GLU A 442 -19.25 6.08 -18.38
C GLU A 442 -19.73 7.19 -17.42
N ASN A 443 -21.03 7.25 -17.11
CA ASN A 443 -21.56 8.23 -16.15
C ASN A 443 -21.17 7.93 -14.71
N THR A 444 -21.03 6.65 -14.36
CA THR A 444 -20.55 6.26 -13.04
C THR A 444 -19.09 6.67 -12.87
N GLU A 445 -18.27 6.47 -13.90
CA GLU A 445 -16.86 6.90 -13.93
C GLU A 445 -16.72 8.42 -13.90
N GLU A 446 -17.54 9.16 -14.67
CA GLU A 446 -17.58 10.63 -14.63
C GLU A 446 -17.94 11.14 -13.22
N PHE A 447 -18.89 10.47 -12.56
CA PHE A 447 -19.29 10.80 -11.19
C PHE A 447 -18.19 10.52 -10.17
N ILE A 448 -17.51 9.38 -10.28
CA ILE A 448 -16.35 9.05 -9.45
C ILE A 448 -15.22 10.07 -9.68
N SER A 449 -14.94 10.43 -10.93
CA SER A 449 -13.93 11.44 -11.29
C SER A 449 -14.26 12.82 -10.72
N TYR A 450 -15.53 13.23 -10.75
CA TYR A 450 -15.96 14.48 -10.11
C TYR A 450 -15.75 14.44 -8.59
N LEU A 451 -16.14 13.35 -7.92
CA LEU A 451 -15.91 13.19 -6.49
C LEU A 451 -14.41 13.17 -6.18
N ASP A 452 -13.59 12.53 -7.00
CA ASP A 452 -12.14 12.45 -6.85
C ASP A 452 -11.44 13.81 -7.01
N ASN A 453 -11.86 14.58 -8.02
CA ASN A 453 -11.41 15.94 -8.26
C ASN A 453 -11.87 16.88 -7.15
N GLY A 454 -13.10 16.73 -6.69
CA GLY A 454 -13.65 17.44 -5.53
C GLY A 454 -12.87 17.13 -4.24
N PHE A 455 -12.45 15.88 -4.04
CA PHE A 455 -11.57 15.51 -2.94
C PHE A 455 -10.18 16.14 -3.10
N ARG A 456 -9.63 16.13 -4.32
CA ARG A 456 -8.30 16.71 -4.62
C ARG A 456 -8.22 18.22 -4.38
N SER A 457 -9.27 18.96 -4.71
CA SER A 457 -9.32 20.41 -4.44
C SER A 457 -9.44 20.73 -2.95
N GLN A 458 -10.00 19.82 -2.15
CA GLN A 458 -10.10 19.95 -0.69
C GLN A 458 -8.79 19.70 0.05
N LEU A 459 -7.86 18.94 -0.55
CA LEU A 459 -6.55 18.68 0.05
C LEU A 459 -5.70 19.95 0.21
N HIS A 460 -5.98 20.99 -0.57
CA HIS A 460 -5.24 22.25 -0.60
C HIS A 460 -6.09 23.47 -0.26
N SER A 461 -7.40 23.31 -0.04
CA SER A 461 -8.31 24.41 0.28
C SER A 461 -8.81 24.34 1.72
N ASN A 462 -9.15 25.50 2.29
CA ASN A 462 -9.67 25.59 3.65
C ASN A 462 -11.16 25.20 3.77
N LYS A 463 -11.81 24.76 2.68
CA LYS A 463 -13.23 24.41 2.65
C LYS A 463 -13.41 22.89 2.59
N ILE A 464 -14.13 22.31 3.54
CA ILE A 464 -14.45 20.88 3.58
C ILE A 464 -15.87 20.67 3.05
N ASN A 465 -16.05 19.92 1.97
CA ASN A 465 -17.36 19.41 1.55
C ASN A 465 -17.51 17.97 2.08
N VAL A 466 -18.03 17.87 3.29
CA VAL A 466 -18.28 16.61 4.01
C VAL A 466 -19.13 15.66 3.17
N LYS A 467 -20.16 16.17 2.48
CA LYS A 467 -21.06 15.38 1.64
C LYS A 467 -20.32 14.55 0.60
N ASN A 468 -19.36 15.15 -0.12
CA ASN A 468 -18.59 14.45 -1.16
C ASN A 468 -17.73 13.33 -0.57
N ILE A 469 -17.14 13.55 0.62
CA ILE A 469 -16.32 12.57 1.33
C ILE A 469 -17.17 11.37 1.78
N ILE A 470 -18.35 11.64 2.38
CA ILE A 470 -19.29 10.59 2.78
C ILE A 470 -19.73 9.81 1.55
N PHE A 471 -20.11 10.49 0.46
CA PHE A 471 -20.64 9.83 -0.73
C PHE A 471 -19.57 8.96 -1.41
N TYR A 472 -18.32 9.44 -1.49
CA TYR A 472 -17.18 8.65 -1.93
C TYR A 472 -16.95 7.43 -1.03
N GLY A 473 -17.06 7.58 0.29
CA GLY A 473 -17.04 6.47 1.25
C GLY A 473 -18.14 5.42 1.02
N GLN A 474 -19.33 5.83 0.60
CA GLN A 474 -20.40 4.91 0.21
C GLN A 474 -20.09 4.18 -1.11
N MET A 475 -19.55 4.88 -2.12
CA MET A 475 -19.12 4.27 -3.40
C MET A 475 -18.05 3.19 -3.21
N ILE A 476 -17.14 3.37 -2.24
CA ILE A 476 -16.13 2.37 -1.87
C ILE A 476 -16.80 1.07 -1.38
N LYS A 477 -17.85 1.16 -0.56
CA LYS A 477 -18.57 -0.02 -0.04
C LYS A 477 -19.27 -0.83 -1.14
N PHE A 478 -19.72 -0.15 -2.19
CA PHE A 478 -20.26 -0.79 -3.41
C PHE A 478 -19.18 -1.30 -4.37
N LYS A 479 -17.90 -1.18 -4.03
CA LYS A 479 -16.74 -1.58 -4.85
C LYS A 479 -16.70 -0.93 -6.25
N LEU A 480 -17.25 0.28 -6.39
CA LEU A 480 -17.23 1.04 -7.65
C LEU A 480 -15.93 1.82 -7.84
N VAL A 481 -15.26 2.20 -6.75
CA VAL A 481 -14.03 3.00 -6.79
C VAL A 481 -12.80 2.09 -6.93
N PRO A 482 -11.90 2.35 -7.90
CA PRO A 482 -10.66 1.60 -8.03
C PRO A 482 -9.76 1.68 -6.79
N LYS A 483 -9.12 0.56 -6.43
CA LYS A 483 -8.29 0.44 -5.22
C LYS A 483 -7.19 1.52 -5.14
N PHE A 484 -6.53 1.80 -6.27
CA PHE A 484 -5.42 2.75 -6.31
C PHE A 484 -5.85 4.18 -5.97
N MET A 485 -7.04 4.60 -6.40
CA MET A 485 -7.56 5.95 -6.11
C MET A 485 -7.76 6.12 -4.60
N ILE A 486 -8.40 5.15 -3.96
CA ILE A 486 -8.66 5.12 -2.51
C ILE A 486 -7.34 5.28 -1.73
N PHE A 487 -6.37 4.41 -2.01
CA PHE A 487 -5.12 4.38 -1.27
C PHE A 487 -4.20 5.56 -1.62
N HIS A 488 -4.29 6.11 -2.83
CA HIS A 488 -3.62 7.36 -3.18
C HIS A 488 -4.15 8.53 -2.35
N LYS A 489 -5.48 8.65 -2.17
CA LYS A 489 -6.07 9.70 -1.32
C LYS A 489 -5.66 9.55 0.14
N ILE A 490 -5.77 8.34 0.71
CA ILE A 490 -5.34 8.07 2.08
C ILE A 490 -3.86 8.44 2.24
N ARG A 491 -2.99 7.96 1.34
CA ARG A 491 -1.55 8.28 1.38
C ARG A 491 -1.30 9.79 1.33
N THR A 492 -1.97 10.50 0.44
CA THR A 492 -1.77 11.94 0.28
C THR A 492 -2.22 12.73 1.51
N LEU A 493 -3.33 12.32 2.15
CA LEU A 493 -3.78 12.91 3.42
C LEU A 493 -2.79 12.63 4.57
N VAL A 494 -2.28 11.39 4.66
CA VAL A 494 -1.35 10.99 5.73
C VAL A 494 0.04 11.62 5.56
N LEU A 495 0.51 11.86 4.33
CA LEU A 495 1.77 12.59 4.11
C LEU A 495 1.64 14.09 4.44
N ASN A 496 0.43 14.65 4.27
CA ASN A 496 0.16 16.08 4.44
C ASN A 496 -0.67 16.40 5.69
N LEU A 497 -0.43 15.71 6.81
CA LEU A 497 -1.16 15.90 8.08
C LEU A 497 -1.00 17.29 8.71
N LYS A 498 0.02 18.06 8.30
CA LYS A 498 0.26 19.42 8.78
C LYS A 498 -0.67 20.46 8.15
N VAL A 499 -1.28 20.14 7.00
CA VAL A 499 -2.24 21.02 6.34
C VAL A 499 -3.52 21.01 7.19
N PRO A 500 -4.11 22.19 7.50
CA PRO A 500 -5.37 22.26 8.22
C PRO A 500 -6.44 21.45 7.49
N ASN A 501 -7.42 20.91 8.23
CA ASN A 501 -8.54 20.10 7.72
C ASN A 501 -8.19 18.69 7.22
N ASN A 502 -6.95 18.37 6.83
CA ASN A 502 -6.61 17.02 6.33
C ASN A 502 -6.86 15.91 7.37
N VAL A 503 -6.62 16.19 8.66
CA VAL A 503 -6.92 15.26 9.75
C VAL A 503 -8.44 15.05 9.92
N GLU A 504 -9.23 16.10 9.73
CA GLU A 504 -10.69 16.04 9.81
C GLU A 504 -11.28 15.27 8.62
N ILE A 505 -10.80 15.55 7.39
CA ILE A 505 -11.13 14.79 6.18
C ILE A 505 -10.80 13.31 6.37
N LEU A 506 -9.61 13.00 6.91
CA LEU A 506 -9.18 11.63 7.18
C LEU A 506 -10.06 10.95 8.24
N THR A 507 -10.50 11.69 9.27
CA THR A 507 -11.41 11.20 10.31
C THR A 507 -12.76 10.81 9.72
N ILE A 508 -13.40 11.73 8.98
CA ILE A 508 -14.70 11.51 8.32
C ILE A 508 -14.59 10.34 7.33
N PHE A 509 -13.50 10.29 6.56
CA PHE A 509 -13.26 9.22 5.60
C PHE A 509 -13.17 7.84 6.28
N PHE A 510 -12.42 7.72 7.38
CA PHE A 510 -12.28 6.46 8.11
C PHE A 510 -13.51 6.08 8.93
N GLU A 511 -14.31 7.05 9.38
CA GLU A 511 -15.61 6.79 10.01
C GLU A 511 -16.54 6.04 9.05
N HIS A 512 -16.60 6.47 7.79
CA HIS A 512 -17.48 5.85 6.82
C HIS A 512 -16.89 4.62 6.13
N SER A 513 -15.59 4.58 5.85
CA SER A 513 -14.97 3.52 5.01
C SER A 513 -13.89 2.69 5.72
N GLY A 514 -13.36 3.13 6.87
CA GLY A 514 -12.18 2.55 7.51
C GLY A 514 -12.36 1.09 7.94
N ARG A 515 -13.48 0.77 8.59
CA ARG A 515 -13.79 -0.62 9.02
C ARG A 515 -13.96 -1.58 7.84
N PHE A 516 -14.57 -1.11 6.75
CA PHE A 516 -14.73 -1.88 5.52
C PHE A 516 -13.37 -2.18 4.88
N LEU A 517 -12.50 -1.18 4.78
CA LEU A 517 -11.15 -1.34 4.21
C LEU A 517 -10.25 -2.25 5.05
N LEU A 518 -10.42 -2.27 6.39
CA LEU A 518 -9.62 -3.10 7.30
C LEU A 518 -10.03 -4.57 7.27
N ASN A 519 -11.33 -4.85 7.17
CA ASN A 519 -11.88 -6.20 7.31
C ASN A 519 -12.04 -6.93 5.97
N ASN A 520 -12.06 -6.21 4.85
CA ASN A 520 -12.18 -6.82 3.53
C ASN A 520 -10.82 -7.42 3.09
N PRO A 521 -10.75 -8.73 2.77
CA PRO A 521 -9.49 -9.40 2.41
C PRO A 521 -8.77 -8.76 1.23
N GLU A 522 -9.52 -8.13 0.33
CA GLU A 522 -9.02 -7.47 -0.88
C GLU A 522 -8.32 -6.13 -0.66
N TYR A 523 -8.55 -5.46 0.47
CA TYR A 523 -8.08 -4.10 0.78
C TYR A 523 -7.19 -4.07 2.04
N ARG A 524 -7.26 -5.12 2.86
CA ARG A 524 -6.52 -5.25 4.11
C ARG A 524 -4.99 -5.06 3.98
N PRO A 525 -4.28 -5.63 2.99
CA PRO A 525 -2.82 -5.52 2.96
C PRO A 525 -2.36 -4.09 2.62
N GLU A 526 -3.05 -3.38 1.73
CA GLU A 526 -2.78 -1.98 1.43
C GLU A 526 -3.19 -1.06 2.59
N MET A 527 -4.33 -1.33 3.23
CA MET A 527 -4.78 -0.57 4.40
C MET A 527 -3.80 -0.70 5.57
N ALA A 528 -3.26 -1.89 5.81
CA ALA A 528 -2.22 -2.10 6.83
C ALA A 528 -0.98 -1.22 6.59
N LYS A 529 -0.51 -1.13 5.33
CA LYS A 529 0.61 -0.24 4.94
C LYS A 529 0.28 1.23 5.18
N MET A 530 -0.95 1.66 4.92
CA MET A 530 -1.36 3.05 5.17
C MET A 530 -1.48 3.38 6.66
N ILE A 531 -1.92 2.44 7.49
CA ILE A 531 -1.94 2.59 8.95
C ILE A 531 -0.52 2.64 9.51
N GLU A 532 0.39 1.81 8.99
CA GLU A 532 1.81 1.86 9.37
C GLU A 532 2.43 3.22 9.03
N LEU A 533 2.16 3.72 7.82
CA LEU A 533 2.56 5.06 7.40
C LEU A 533 1.98 6.14 8.34
N LEU A 534 0.70 6.02 8.74
CA LEU A 534 0.07 6.94 9.70
C LEU A 534 0.78 6.91 11.06
N ARG A 535 1.07 5.72 11.60
CA ARG A 535 1.80 5.56 12.87
C ARG A 535 3.22 6.14 12.79
N GLN A 536 3.92 5.92 11.69
CA GLN A 536 5.25 6.48 11.45
C GLN A 536 5.21 8.01 11.44
N MET A 537 4.26 8.59 10.67
CA MET A 537 4.10 10.04 10.61
C MET A 537 3.76 10.65 11.97
N ILE A 538 2.90 9.99 12.78
CA ILE A 538 2.58 10.39 14.17
C ILE A 538 3.83 10.40 15.05
N LYS A 539 4.75 9.44 14.88
CA LYS A 539 5.98 9.32 15.67
C LYS A 539 7.05 10.36 15.27
N GLU A 540 7.18 10.63 13.98
CA GLU A 540 8.18 11.56 13.42
C GLU A 540 7.74 13.03 13.48
N GLY A 541 6.43 13.28 13.50
CA GLY A 541 5.88 14.63 13.48
C GLY A 541 5.81 15.31 14.85
N HIS A 542 6.41 16.49 14.97
CA HIS A 542 6.10 17.43 16.05
C HIS A 542 4.72 18.07 15.84
N PHE A 543 3.66 17.35 16.20
CA PHE A 543 2.29 17.85 16.14
C PHE A 543 1.88 18.58 17.42
N THR A 544 0.99 19.56 17.31
CA THR A 544 0.29 20.16 18.44
C THR A 544 -0.48 19.08 19.21
N MET A 545 -0.57 19.20 20.55
CA MET A 545 -1.29 18.25 21.42
C MET A 545 -2.70 17.91 20.89
N ASN A 546 -3.43 18.90 20.37
CA ASN A 546 -4.77 18.70 19.80
C ASN A 546 -4.76 17.84 18.52
N LEU A 547 -3.78 18.03 17.64
CA LEU A 547 -3.63 17.22 16.42
C LEU A 547 -3.21 15.79 16.77
N LYS A 548 -2.32 15.62 17.75
CA LYS A 548 -1.93 14.30 18.23
C LYS A 548 -3.12 13.55 18.84
N SER A 549 -3.94 14.23 19.66
CA SER A 549 -5.17 13.66 20.20
C SER A 549 -6.18 13.31 19.10
N ALA A 550 -6.36 14.14 18.07
CA ALA A 550 -7.22 13.82 16.93
C ALA A 550 -6.72 12.60 16.14
N LEU A 551 -5.40 12.45 15.97
CA LEU A 551 -4.79 11.30 15.30
C LEU A 551 -4.91 10.02 16.16
N ASP A 552 -4.77 10.13 17.48
CA ASP A 552 -5.01 9.03 18.41
C ASP A 552 -6.48 8.61 18.41
N ASN A 553 -7.41 9.56 18.27
CA ASN A 553 -8.84 9.27 18.07
C ASN A 553 -9.11 8.53 16.76
N ILE A 554 -8.42 8.88 15.66
CA ILE A 554 -8.50 8.12 14.39
C ILE A 554 -8.00 6.68 14.58
N LEU A 555 -6.89 6.49 15.32
CA LEU A 555 -6.39 5.15 15.62
C LEU A 555 -7.38 4.37 16.49
N SER A 556 -8.01 5.02 17.47
CA SER A 556 -9.07 4.42 18.29
C SER A 556 -10.35 4.15 17.50
N LEU A 557 -10.62 4.91 16.43
CA LEU A 557 -11.76 4.68 15.54
C LEU A 557 -11.55 3.42 14.68
N LEU A 558 -10.33 3.24 14.15
CA LEU A 558 -9.95 2.07 13.35
C LEU A 558 -9.76 0.81 14.21
N PHE A 559 -9.20 0.98 15.41
CA PHE A 559 -8.98 -0.08 16.39
C PHE A 559 -9.68 0.32 17.69
N PRO A 560 -11.02 0.15 17.78
CA PRO A 560 -11.71 0.39 19.04
C PRO A 560 -11.05 -0.48 20.11
N PRO A 561 -10.64 0.10 21.25
CA PRO A 561 -10.03 -0.67 22.33
C PRO A 561 -11.02 -1.77 22.67
N THR A 562 -10.63 -3.02 22.40
CA THR A 562 -11.46 -4.15 22.76
C THR A 562 -11.68 -4.04 24.26
N VAL A 563 -12.93 -4.15 24.73
CA VAL A 563 -13.22 -4.23 26.18
C VAL A 563 -12.46 -5.41 26.84
N LYS A 564 -11.93 -6.33 26.01
CA LYS A 564 -10.95 -7.35 26.35
C LYS A 564 -9.52 -6.82 26.54
N SER A 565 -9.01 -5.87 25.73
CA SER A 565 -7.66 -5.29 25.89
C SER A 565 -7.44 -4.51 27.19
N LEU A 566 -8.51 -4.00 27.82
CA LEU A 566 -8.45 -3.43 29.17
C LEU A 566 -8.38 -4.52 30.28
N ASN A 567 -8.66 -5.77 29.93
CA ASN A 567 -8.64 -6.93 30.82
C ASN A 567 -7.58 -7.99 30.45
N ASP A 568 -6.92 -7.90 29.29
CA ASP A 568 -5.96 -8.87 28.74
C ASP A 568 -4.50 -8.57 29.18
N GLU A 569 -4.32 -8.11 30.41
CA GLU A 569 -3.14 -8.54 31.20
C GLU A 569 -3.47 -9.85 31.94
N THR A 570 -4.31 -10.71 31.37
CA THR A 570 -4.36 -12.11 31.80
C THR A 570 -3.09 -12.76 31.29
N SER A 571 -2.06 -12.71 32.13
CA SER A 571 -1.00 -13.71 32.19
C SER A 571 -1.60 -15.08 31.87
N GLU A 572 -0.93 -15.91 31.08
CA GLU A 572 -1.37 -17.29 30.78
C GLU A 572 -1.45 -18.07 32.10
N GLU A 573 -2.58 -17.95 32.81
CA GLU A 573 -2.78 -18.60 34.10
C GLU A 573 -2.87 -20.11 33.84
N SER A 574 -2.03 -20.89 34.51
CA SER A 574 -2.04 -22.34 34.42
C SER A 574 -3.42 -22.90 34.81
N ASP A 575 -3.81 -24.05 34.23
CA ASP A 575 -5.07 -24.74 34.56
C ASP A 575 -5.23 -24.96 36.08
N GLU A 576 -4.13 -25.20 36.81
CA GLU A 576 -4.14 -25.31 38.28
C GLU A 576 -4.47 -23.98 38.97
N GLN A 577 -3.95 -22.85 38.47
CA GLN A 577 -4.24 -21.51 39.01
C GLN A 577 -5.71 -21.13 38.80
N LEU A 578 -6.24 -21.41 37.61
CA LEU A 578 -7.65 -21.21 37.28
C LEU A 578 -8.55 -22.05 38.19
N PHE A 579 -8.18 -23.30 38.46
CA PHE A 579 -8.90 -24.19 39.38
C PHE A 579 -9.00 -23.59 40.79
N TYR A 580 -7.89 -23.18 41.40
CA TYR A 580 -7.90 -22.61 42.75
C TYR A 580 -8.62 -21.26 42.82
N ARG A 581 -8.50 -20.43 41.78
CA ARG A 581 -9.24 -19.16 41.68
C ARG A 581 -10.75 -19.38 41.65
N VAL A 582 -11.22 -20.37 40.89
CA VAL A 582 -12.66 -20.73 40.85
C VAL A 582 -13.10 -21.34 42.18
N LEU A 583 -12.30 -22.24 42.77
CA LEU A 583 -12.58 -22.89 44.05
C LEU A 583 -12.82 -21.85 45.16
N ILE A 584 -11.90 -20.89 45.31
CA ILE A 584 -11.95 -19.90 46.40
C ILE A 584 -12.93 -18.77 46.11
N ARG A 585 -12.99 -18.23 44.88
CA ARG A 585 -13.82 -17.04 44.59
C ARG A 585 -15.28 -17.35 44.27
N LYS A 586 -15.58 -18.51 43.66
CA LYS A 586 -16.94 -18.84 43.21
C LYS A 586 -17.57 -19.98 44.00
N GLU A 587 -16.83 -21.06 44.21
CA GLU A 587 -17.41 -22.33 44.70
C GLU A 587 -17.34 -22.53 46.22
N LEU A 588 -16.78 -21.58 46.98
CA LEU A 588 -16.60 -21.73 48.44
C LEU A 588 -17.91 -21.96 49.23
N GLN A 589 -19.05 -21.62 48.64
CA GLN A 589 -20.38 -21.87 49.23
C GLN A 589 -20.87 -23.33 49.05
N ASN A 590 -20.37 -24.02 48.03
CA ASN A 590 -20.83 -25.36 47.64
C ASN A 590 -20.01 -26.49 48.30
N PHE A 591 -18.81 -26.17 48.81
CA PHE A 591 -17.92 -27.13 49.48
C PHE A 591 -17.91 -26.93 50.99
N SER A 592 -17.74 -28.03 51.75
CA SER A 592 -17.48 -27.91 53.18
C SER A 592 -16.06 -27.37 53.43
N TYR A 593 -15.86 -26.64 54.54
CA TYR A 593 -14.53 -26.09 54.85
C TYR A 593 -13.43 -27.16 54.90
N LYS A 594 -13.76 -28.40 55.30
CA LYS A 594 -12.81 -29.52 55.39
C LYS A 594 -12.38 -30.02 54.01
N GLU A 595 -13.30 -30.09 53.06
CA GLU A 595 -13.00 -30.52 51.69
C GLU A 595 -12.16 -29.47 50.97
N SER A 596 -12.53 -28.19 51.10
CA SER A 596 -11.72 -27.08 50.57
C SER A 596 -10.33 -27.03 51.18
N LEU A 597 -10.21 -27.26 52.50
CA LEU A 597 -8.90 -27.34 53.18
C LEU A 597 -8.07 -28.52 52.65
N MET A 598 -8.66 -29.70 52.48
CA MET A 598 -7.94 -30.85 51.93
C MET A 598 -7.46 -30.62 50.49
N LEU A 599 -8.23 -29.91 49.66
CA LEU A 599 -7.83 -29.57 48.29
C LEU A 599 -6.69 -28.54 48.28
N VAL A 600 -6.77 -27.52 49.14
CA VAL A 600 -5.72 -26.49 49.27
C VAL A 600 -4.42 -27.09 49.84
N CYS A 601 -4.49 -27.99 50.82
CA CYS A 601 -3.30 -28.65 51.39
C CYS A 601 -2.62 -29.61 50.39
N LYS A 602 -3.38 -30.17 49.43
CA LYS A 602 -2.83 -31.04 48.37
C LYS A 602 -2.18 -30.29 47.21
N ALA A 603 -2.21 -28.95 47.23
CA ALA A 603 -1.62 -28.15 46.18
C ALA A 603 -0.08 -28.22 46.17
N HIS A 604 0.53 -27.95 45.01
CA HIS A 604 1.98 -27.91 44.86
C HIS A 604 2.57 -26.59 45.41
N TRP A 605 2.72 -26.48 46.72
CA TRP A 605 3.24 -25.29 47.42
C TRP A 605 4.69 -24.89 47.05
N GLN A 606 5.44 -25.79 46.42
CA GLN A 606 6.80 -25.51 45.92
C GLN A 606 6.79 -24.65 44.65
N ASN A 607 5.69 -24.61 43.89
CA ASN A 607 5.60 -23.78 42.71
C ASN A 607 5.31 -22.33 43.11
N LYS A 608 6.22 -21.42 42.76
CA LYS A 608 6.10 -19.98 43.06
C LYS A 608 4.83 -19.36 42.49
N GLU A 609 4.43 -19.75 41.28
CA GLU A 609 3.25 -19.19 40.63
C GLU A 609 1.95 -19.57 41.34
N ILE A 610 1.87 -20.80 41.88
CA ILE A 610 0.71 -21.25 42.67
C ILE A 610 0.71 -20.57 44.03
N TYR A 611 1.87 -20.47 44.68
CA TYR A 611 2.04 -19.75 45.94
C TYR A 611 1.58 -18.28 45.82
N ASP A 612 1.98 -17.59 44.75
CA ASP A 612 1.59 -16.20 44.50
C ASP A 612 0.08 -16.07 44.22
N THR A 613 -0.53 -17.05 43.52
CA THR A 613 -1.99 -17.06 43.35
C THR A 613 -2.74 -17.30 44.66
N PHE A 614 -2.29 -18.21 45.52
CA PHE A 614 -2.89 -18.35 46.85
C PHE A 614 -2.72 -17.09 47.67
N PHE A 615 -1.55 -16.45 47.61
CA PHE A 615 -1.32 -15.19 48.31
C PHE A 615 -2.30 -14.10 47.84
N ASP A 616 -2.53 -13.96 46.53
CA ASP A 616 -3.55 -13.04 45.99
C ASP A 616 -4.98 -13.41 46.43
N LEU A 617 -5.31 -14.70 46.48
CA LEU A 617 -6.63 -15.18 46.84
C LEU A 617 -6.96 -14.95 48.32
N PHE A 618 -6.01 -15.19 49.23
CA PHE A 618 -6.23 -15.03 50.67
C PHE A 618 -6.00 -13.59 51.18
N SER A 619 -5.22 -12.77 50.48
CA SER A 619 -4.96 -11.37 50.88
C SER A 619 -6.03 -10.38 50.39
N LYS A 620 -6.90 -10.78 49.44
CA LYS A 620 -7.96 -9.95 48.86
C LYS A 620 -9.37 -10.50 49.14
N PRO A 621 -9.84 -10.50 50.41
CA PRO A 621 -11.19 -10.93 50.78
C PRO A 621 -12.31 -10.17 50.05
N GLU A 622 -12.07 -8.97 49.51
CA GLU A 622 -13.09 -8.20 48.78
C GLU A 622 -13.59 -8.87 47.50
N LYS A 623 -12.82 -9.80 46.94
CA LYS A 623 -13.20 -10.56 45.74
C LYS A 623 -14.05 -11.79 46.05
N ILE A 624 -14.34 -12.04 47.32
CA ILE A 624 -15.11 -13.19 47.81
C ILE A 624 -16.45 -12.69 48.34
N SER A 625 -17.50 -13.50 48.22
CA SER A 625 -18.81 -13.18 48.78
C SER A 625 -18.73 -12.93 50.29
N TYR A 626 -19.37 -11.87 50.77
CA TYR A 626 -19.27 -11.40 52.17
C TYR A 626 -19.54 -12.48 53.24
N PRO A 627 -20.54 -13.39 53.10
CA PRO A 627 -20.75 -14.49 54.06
C PRO A 627 -19.59 -15.51 54.10
N ASN A 628 -18.88 -15.68 52.98
CA ASN A 628 -17.84 -16.69 52.82
C ASN A 628 -16.50 -16.26 53.46
N ILE A 629 -16.37 -15.01 53.94
CA ILE A 629 -15.18 -14.51 54.64
C ILE A 629 -14.88 -15.34 55.89
N LYS A 630 -15.93 -15.78 56.63
CA LYS A 630 -15.76 -16.64 57.80
C LYS A 630 -15.21 -18.02 57.41
N THR A 631 -15.71 -18.60 56.32
CA THR A 631 -15.24 -19.88 55.76
C THR A 631 -13.79 -19.77 55.27
N LEU A 632 -13.43 -18.67 54.60
CA LEU A 632 -12.05 -18.39 54.19
C LEU A 632 -11.10 -18.36 55.39
N THR A 633 -11.51 -17.71 56.47
CA THR A 633 -10.74 -17.64 57.72
C THR A 633 -10.56 -19.02 58.35
N GLN A 634 -11.59 -19.87 58.31
CA GLN A 634 -11.49 -21.25 58.79
C GLN A 634 -10.48 -22.07 57.99
N ILE A 635 -10.41 -21.87 56.67
CA ILE A 635 -9.41 -22.52 55.81
C ILE A 635 -8.02 -21.99 56.14
N LEU A 636 -7.87 -20.66 56.31
CA LEU A 636 -6.58 -20.06 56.70
C LEU A 636 -6.08 -20.58 58.05
N ASN A 637 -6.99 -20.78 59.02
CA ASN A 637 -6.65 -21.37 60.32
C ASN A 637 -6.24 -22.85 60.20
N GLY A 638 -6.92 -23.61 59.33
CA GLY A 638 -6.51 -24.99 59.04
C GLY A 638 -5.13 -25.06 58.39
N LEU A 639 -4.81 -24.09 57.52
CA LEU A 639 -3.52 -23.98 56.84
C LEU A 639 -2.38 -23.58 57.79
N TYR A 640 -2.68 -22.95 58.94
CA TYR A 640 -1.68 -22.56 59.93
C TYR A 640 -0.85 -23.73 60.46
N LEU A 641 -1.41 -24.94 60.49
CA LEU A 641 -0.71 -26.15 60.91
C LEU A 641 0.31 -26.66 59.88
N GLU A 642 0.01 -26.49 58.58
CA GLU A 642 0.83 -27.01 57.49
C GLU A 642 1.83 -25.95 56.99
N GLU A 643 1.37 -24.70 56.77
CA GLU A 643 2.14 -23.61 56.15
C GLU A 643 2.09 -22.32 56.99
N HIS A 644 2.74 -22.34 58.15
CA HIS A 644 2.77 -21.23 59.11
C HIS A 644 3.26 -19.89 58.52
N ASN A 645 4.32 -19.93 57.69
CA ASN A 645 4.92 -18.72 57.13
C ASN A 645 4.01 -18.02 56.11
N PHE A 646 3.25 -18.79 55.34
CA PHE A 646 2.27 -18.24 54.40
C PHE A 646 1.17 -17.46 55.12
N VAL A 647 0.64 -18.05 56.20
CA VAL A 647 -0.43 -17.45 56.99
C VAL A 647 -0.01 -16.12 57.62
N ILE A 648 1.22 -16.03 58.16
CA ILE A 648 1.75 -14.77 58.69
C ILE A 648 1.79 -13.70 57.61
N LYS A 649 2.33 -14.02 56.43
CA LYS A 649 2.42 -13.05 55.32
C LYS A 649 1.04 -12.55 54.88
N VAL A 650 0.03 -13.42 54.84
CA VAL A 650 -1.34 -13.01 54.53
C VAL A 650 -1.88 -12.04 55.58
N ILE A 651 -1.68 -12.32 56.87
CA ILE A 651 -2.13 -11.44 57.96
C ILE A 651 -1.44 -10.08 57.88
N ASP A 652 -0.12 -10.05 57.67
CA ASP A 652 0.65 -8.81 57.51
C ASP A 652 0.14 -7.99 56.31
N GLN A 653 -0.15 -8.65 55.18
CA GLN A 653 -0.72 -7.99 54.01
C GLN A 653 -2.13 -7.44 54.26
N VAL A 654 -2.98 -8.15 55.00
CA VAL A 654 -4.33 -7.67 55.37
C VAL A 654 -4.23 -6.45 56.28
N LEU A 655 -3.29 -6.44 57.24
CA LEU A 655 -3.04 -5.27 58.08
C LEU A 655 -2.58 -4.07 57.25
N GLU A 656 -1.62 -4.28 56.33
CA GLU A 656 -1.15 -3.24 55.41
C GLU A 656 -2.30 -2.71 54.53
N ASN A 657 -3.12 -3.60 53.95
CA ASN A 657 -4.27 -3.21 53.13
C ASN A 657 -5.28 -2.33 53.88
N ILE A 658 -5.44 -2.53 55.20
CA ILE A 658 -6.29 -1.68 56.04
C ILE A 658 -5.65 -0.30 56.20
N VAL A 659 -4.33 -0.23 56.42
CA VAL A 659 -3.60 1.05 56.52
C VAL A 659 -3.64 1.81 55.21
N THR A 660 -3.25 1.19 54.09
CA THR A 660 -3.33 1.79 52.74
C THR A 660 -4.76 2.23 52.41
N GLY A 661 -5.75 1.43 52.82
CA GLY A 661 -7.16 1.78 52.69
C GLY A 661 -7.57 3.04 53.46
N LEU A 662 -6.88 3.42 54.54
CA LEU A 662 -7.14 4.68 55.25
C LEU A 662 -6.48 5.89 54.57
N GLU A 663 -5.43 5.67 53.78
CA GLU A 663 -4.74 6.72 53.02
C GLU A 663 -5.55 7.14 51.79
N ASN A 664 -6.22 6.18 51.14
CA ASN A 664 -7.07 6.41 49.97
C ASN A 664 -8.51 6.76 50.40
N ASP A 665 -8.96 8.00 50.18
CA ASP A 665 -10.34 8.43 50.52
C ASP A 665 -11.35 8.26 49.37
N ASP A 666 -11.22 7.18 48.57
CA ASP A 666 -12.18 6.86 47.50
C ASP A 666 -13.41 6.13 48.05
N PHE A 667 -14.61 6.64 47.71
CA PHE A 667 -15.87 6.03 48.08
C PHE A 667 -16.09 4.67 47.40
N SER A 668 -15.53 4.46 46.21
CA SER A 668 -15.68 3.20 45.46
C SER A 668 -15.07 2.01 46.22
N GLU A 669 -14.01 2.24 47.00
CA GLU A 669 -13.28 1.22 47.76
C GLU A 669 -13.87 0.96 49.16
N ASN A 670 -14.99 1.58 49.53
CA ASN A 670 -15.61 1.40 50.86
C ASN A 670 -15.94 -0.06 51.19
N MET A 671 -16.50 -0.80 50.22
CA MET A 671 -16.84 -2.21 50.42
C MET A 671 -15.59 -3.08 50.64
N LYS A 672 -14.48 -2.75 49.97
CA LYS A 672 -13.20 -3.43 50.15
C LYS A 672 -12.66 -3.22 51.57
N ARG A 673 -12.68 -1.98 52.07
CA ARG A 673 -12.24 -1.65 53.44
C ARG A 673 -13.07 -2.37 54.50
N VAL A 674 -14.40 -2.43 54.32
CA VAL A 674 -15.29 -3.17 55.22
C VAL A 674 -14.97 -4.68 55.19
N ALA A 675 -14.74 -5.27 54.02
CA ALA A 675 -14.39 -6.69 53.88
C ALA A 675 -13.05 -7.04 54.57
N GLN A 676 -12.03 -6.19 54.40
CA GLN A 676 -10.71 -6.38 55.02
C GLN A 676 -10.78 -6.32 56.55
N VAL A 677 -11.49 -5.33 57.08
CA VAL A 677 -11.70 -5.16 58.53
C VAL A 677 -12.56 -6.30 59.12
N ARG A 678 -13.58 -6.75 58.37
CA ARG A 678 -14.39 -7.93 58.72
C ARG A 678 -13.52 -9.20 58.79
N TYR A 679 -12.64 -9.38 57.81
CA TYR A 679 -11.73 -10.53 57.74
C TYR A 679 -10.75 -10.56 58.90
N LEU A 680 -10.11 -9.42 59.23
CA LEU A 680 -9.24 -9.29 60.40
C LEU A 680 -9.97 -9.65 61.71
N THR A 681 -11.24 -9.26 61.84
CA THR A 681 -12.05 -9.56 63.02
C THR A 681 -12.32 -11.06 63.16
N GLU A 682 -12.59 -11.75 62.06
CA GLU A 682 -12.75 -13.21 62.07
C GLU A 682 -11.42 -13.93 62.38
N ILE A 683 -10.29 -13.44 61.86
CA ILE A 683 -8.95 -13.96 62.17
C ILE A 683 -8.68 -13.87 63.69
N PHE A 684 -9.10 -12.77 64.34
CA PHE A 684 -9.02 -12.64 65.80
C PHE A 684 -9.91 -13.64 66.54
N ASN A 685 -11.14 -13.84 66.07
CA ASN A 685 -12.07 -14.80 66.66
C ASN A 685 -11.50 -16.23 66.61
N MET A 686 -10.68 -16.56 65.60
CA MET A 686 -10.00 -17.86 65.43
C MET A 686 -8.64 -17.97 66.16
N GLU A 687 -8.29 -17.01 67.04
CA GLU A 687 -7.08 -17.00 67.88
C GLU A 687 -5.74 -16.87 67.15
N MET A 688 -5.73 -16.50 65.87
CA MET A 688 -4.49 -16.34 65.10
C MET A 688 -3.74 -15.04 65.43
N ILE A 689 -4.44 -14.02 65.95
CA ILE A 689 -3.87 -12.73 66.36
C ILE A 689 -4.20 -12.38 67.82
N LYS A 690 -3.31 -11.60 68.45
CA LYS A 690 -3.47 -11.13 69.84
C LYS A 690 -4.49 -9.99 69.91
N SER A 691 -5.13 -9.83 71.08
CA SER A 691 -6.12 -8.76 71.33
C SER A 691 -5.58 -7.35 71.09
N ASN A 692 -4.30 -7.11 71.39
CA ASN A 692 -3.67 -5.80 71.21
C ASN A 692 -3.68 -5.36 69.75
N VAL A 693 -3.46 -6.28 68.80
CA VAL A 693 -3.34 -5.96 67.37
C VAL A 693 -4.67 -5.41 66.83
N VAL A 694 -5.79 -6.06 67.16
CA VAL A 694 -7.12 -5.57 66.74
C VAL A 694 -7.42 -4.21 67.34
N LEU A 695 -7.10 -4.01 68.63
CA LEU A 695 -7.30 -2.72 69.30
C LEU A 695 -6.44 -1.63 68.66
N ASP A 696 -5.17 -1.91 68.37
CA ASP A 696 -4.24 -0.99 67.72
C ASP A 696 -4.77 -0.55 66.34
N VAL A 697 -5.30 -1.49 65.55
CA VAL A 697 -5.94 -1.19 64.25
C VAL A 697 -7.18 -0.30 64.45
N VAL A 698 -8.03 -0.57 65.43
CA VAL A 698 -9.21 0.29 65.70
C VAL A 698 -8.78 1.69 66.15
N TYR A 699 -7.75 1.80 67.00
CA TYR A 699 -7.18 3.09 67.38
C TYR A 699 -6.57 3.81 66.18
N GLN A 700 -5.89 3.10 65.29
CA GLN A 700 -5.31 3.66 64.07
C GLN A 700 -6.39 4.20 63.14
N ILE A 701 -7.49 3.46 62.90
CA ILE A 701 -8.65 3.93 62.12
C ILE A 701 -9.18 5.26 62.68
N ILE A 702 -9.30 5.38 64.02
CA ILE A 702 -9.80 6.60 64.65
C ILE A 702 -8.78 7.75 64.58
N ARG A 703 -7.50 7.48 64.80
CA ARG A 703 -6.44 8.50 64.95
C ARG A 703 -5.82 8.97 63.64
N TYR A 704 -5.94 8.20 62.56
CA TYR A 704 -5.23 8.44 61.30
C TYR A 704 -5.46 9.86 60.73
N GLY A 705 -4.38 10.60 60.48
CA GLY A 705 -4.37 11.95 59.92
C GLY A 705 -4.75 13.09 60.88
N HIS A 706 -5.06 12.79 62.16
CA HIS A 706 -5.38 13.83 63.14
C HIS A 706 -4.11 14.38 63.82
N PRO A 707 -3.96 15.71 63.98
CA PRO A 707 -2.79 16.30 64.63
C PRO A 707 -2.65 15.80 66.08
N ASN A 708 -1.44 15.37 66.46
CA ASN A 708 -1.13 14.71 67.74
C ASN A 708 -1.91 13.40 67.99
N ASN A 709 -2.32 12.68 66.94
CA ASN A 709 -3.05 11.41 67.04
C ASN A 709 -4.35 11.51 67.87
N SER A 710 -4.98 12.68 67.89
CA SER A 710 -6.16 12.97 68.72
C SER A 710 -7.22 13.72 67.90
N PRO A 711 -8.40 13.12 67.65
CA PRO A 711 -9.49 13.79 66.96
C PRO A 711 -9.93 15.04 67.73
N ASN A 712 -9.92 16.21 67.07
CA ASN A 712 -10.33 17.46 67.69
C ASN A 712 -11.34 18.19 66.79
N PRO A 713 -12.54 18.56 67.27
CA PRO A 713 -13.55 19.26 66.47
C PRO A 713 -13.08 20.58 65.84
N ARG A 714 -11.97 21.17 66.33
CA ARG A 714 -11.42 22.44 65.84
C ARG A 714 -10.39 22.32 64.72
N PHE A 715 -9.83 21.14 64.49
CA PHE A 715 -8.83 20.93 63.45
C PHE A 715 -9.41 20.01 62.37
N LEU A 716 -9.39 20.48 61.12
CA LEU A 716 -9.92 19.71 59.99
C LEU A 716 -8.84 18.75 59.48
N ASN A 717 -9.21 17.49 59.35
CA ASN A 717 -8.43 16.48 58.64
C ASN A 717 -9.07 16.28 57.25
N GLN A 718 -8.25 16.29 56.19
CA GLN A 718 -8.73 16.15 54.82
C GLN A 718 -9.30 14.75 54.55
N SER A 719 -8.71 13.70 55.13
CA SER A 719 -9.18 12.30 55.02
C SER A 719 -10.25 11.93 56.05
N ASP A 720 -10.70 12.88 56.89
CA ASP A 720 -11.71 12.63 57.92
C ASP A 720 -12.59 13.86 58.16
N LEU A 721 -13.28 14.27 57.10
CA LEU A 721 -14.18 15.42 57.14
C LEU A 721 -15.27 15.23 58.22
N PRO A 722 -15.77 16.31 58.84
CA PRO A 722 -16.84 16.24 59.85
C PRO A 722 -18.16 15.58 59.35
N ASN A 723 -18.37 15.56 58.04
CA ASN A 723 -19.52 14.94 57.37
C ASN A 723 -19.24 13.50 56.91
N ASN A 724 -18.00 13.02 57.00
CA ASN A 724 -17.64 11.65 56.67
C ASN A 724 -17.80 10.77 57.93
N TYR A 725 -18.72 9.80 57.86
CA TYR A 725 -19.02 8.88 58.95
C TYR A 725 -18.49 7.45 58.70
N PHE A 726 -17.74 7.23 57.62
CA PHE A 726 -17.31 5.89 57.20
C PHE A 726 -16.37 5.22 58.22
N ARG A 727 -15.50 5.99 58.88
CA ARG A 727 -14.66 5.45 59.97
C ARG A 727 -15.48 4.91 61.14
N ILE A 728 -16.63 5.53 61.43
CA ILE A 728 -17.55 5.01 62.46
C ILE A 728 -18.06 3.64 62.00
N GLN A 729 -18.44 3.49 60.73
CA GLN A 729 -18.91 2.23 60.15
C GLN A 729 -17.84 1.11 60.17
N LEU A 730 -16.56 1.44 59.94
CA LEU A 730 -15.47 0.47 60.06
C LEU A 730 -15.33 -0.02 61.52
N VAL A 731 -15.34 0.91 62.48
CA VAL A 731 -15.20 0.58 63.90
C VAL A 731 -16.42 -0.22 64.40
N THR A 732 -17.65 0.15 64.02
CA THR A 732 -18.86 -0.62 64.36
C THR A 732 -18.79 -2.02 63.76
N THR A 733 -18.30 -2.17 62.52
CA THR A 733 -18.12 -3.48 61.89
C THR A 733 -17.18 -4.39 62.69
N VAL A 734 -16.05 -3.90 63.21
CA VAL A 734 -15.18 -4.69 64.09
C VAL A 734 -15.92 -5.06 65.38
N LEU A 735 -16.42 -4.05 66.09
CA LEU A 735 -16.95 -4.22 67.44
C LEU A 735 -18.22 -5.09 67.48
N LEU A 736 -19.10 -5.02 66.47
CA LEU A 736 -20.28 -5.89 66.39
C LEU A 736 -19.92 -7.34 66.13
N ASN A 737 -18.79 -7.63 65.50
CA ASN A 737 -18.41 -8.98 65.08
C ASN A 737 -17.35 -9.69 65.93
N ILE A 738 -16.81 -9.02 66.96
CA ILE A 738 -15.97 -9.68 67.97
C ILE A 738 -16.83 -10.66 68.78
N GLU A 739 -16.47 -11.94 68.77
CA GLU A 739 -17.13 -13.00 69.56
C GLU A 739 -16.31 -13.35 70.83
N ARG A 740 -14.99 -13.09 70.81
CA ARG A 740 -14.03 -13.49 71.87
C ARG A 740 -13.70 -12.35 72.84
N PHE A 741 -13.75 -12.62 74.15
CA PHE A 741 -13.54 -11.62 75.22
C PHE A 741 -12.55 -12.06 76.32
N PRO A 742 -11.24 -12.06 76.07
CA PRO A 742 -10.25 -12.28 77.13
C PRO A 742 -10.28 -11.13 78.16
N GLU A 743 -9.93 -11.42 79.42
CA GLU A 743 -10.00 -10.43 80.53
C GLU A 743 -9.16 -9.17 80.28
N THR A 744 -8.01 -9.31 79.61
CA THR A 744 -7.14 -8.20 79.21
C THR A 744 -7.82 -7.28 78.19
N LEU A 745 -8.55 -7.86 77.23
CA LEU A 745 -9.31 -7.10 76.23
C LEU A 745 -10.41 -6.28 76.92
N LYS A 746 -11.13 -6.83 77.90
CA LYS A 746 -12.24 -6.11 78.59
C LYS A 746 -11.80 -4.77 79.19
N LYS A 747 -10.62 -4.69 79.80
CA LYS A 747 -10.08 -3.45 80.38
C LYS A 747 -9.68 -2.42 79.32
N GLN A 748 -9.01 -2.86 78.25
CA GLN A 748 -8.59 -1.98 77.16
C GLN A 748 -9.78 -1.53 76.29
N LEU A 749 -10.78 -2.39 76.15
CA LEU A 749 -12.00 -2.14 75.41
C LEU A 749 -12.88 -1.09 76.08
N GLU A 750 -12.92 -1.01 77.42
CA GLU A 750 -13.56 0.10 78.13
C GLU A 750 -12.96 1.46 77.73
N GLN A 751 -11.63 1.55 77.66
CA GLN A 751 -10.94 2.75 77.22
C GLN A 751 -11.21 3.06 75.74
N LEU A 752 -11.24 2.03 74.90
CA LEU A 752 -11.56 2.16 73.47
C LEU A 752 -12.99 2.64 73.25
N LEU A 753 -13.99 2.09 73.95
CA LEU A 753 -15.39 2.45 73.82
C LEU A 753 -15.63 3.91 74.25
N ARG A 754 -14.96 4.38 75.31
CA ARG A 754 -15.00 5.81 75.69
C ARG A 754 -14.32 6.72 74.68
N PHE A 755 -13.20 6.29 74.10
CA PHE A 755 -12.55 7.03 73.03
C PHE A 755 -13.39 7.09 71.75
N PHE A 756 -14.05 5.97 71.41
CA PHE A 756 -14.98 5.88 70.29
C PHE A 756 -16.22 6.75 70.51
N GLU A 757 -16.78 6.74 71.72
CA GLU A 757 -17.87 7.63 72.12
C GLU A 757 -17.48 9.10 71.91
N PHE A 758 -16.29 9.51 72.40
CA PHE A 758 -15.75 10.85 72.17
C PHE A 758 -15.62 11.18 70.67
N TYR A 759 -15.10 10.24 69.88
CA TYR A 759 -14.97 10.41 68.42
C TYR A 759 -16.32 10.62 67.71
N THR A 760 -17.38 9.92 68.13
CA THR A 760 -18.72 10.17 67.54
C THR A 760 -19.20 11.60 67.75
N PHE A 761 -18.78 12.26 68.83
CA PHE A 761 -19.13 13.65 69.12
C PHE A 761 -18.30 14.68 68.33
N THR A 762 -17.22 14.28 67.66
CA THR A 762 -16.45 15.18 66.79
C THR A 762 -17.06 15.33 65.40
N LYS A 763 -18.08 14.53 65.06
CA LYS A 763 -18.81 14.59 63.78
C LYS A 763 -20.01 15.53 63.82
N VAL A 764 -20.49 15.92 62.64
CA VAL A 764 -21.68 16.78 62.52
C VAL A 764 -22.90 16.05 63.08
N ARG A 765 -23.69 16.77 63.88
CA ARG A 765 -24.90 16.26 64.52
C ARG A 765 -26.14 16.94 63.93
N PRO A 766 -27.26 16.21 63.75
CA PRO A 766 -27.49 14.80 64.14
C PRO A 766 -26.80 13.79 63.22
N LEU A 767 -26.38 12.65 63.77
CA LEU A 767 -25.85 11.52 62.98
C LEU A 767 -26.95 10.94 62.08
N PRO A 768 -26.61 10.43 60.88
CA PRO A 768 -27.54 9.66 60.06
C PRO A 768 -28.16 8.49 60.84
N MET A 769 -29.45 8.22 60.62
CA MET A 769 -30.21 7.24 61.40
C MET A 769 -29.60 5.83 61.38
N SER A 770 -29.11 5.36 60.23
CA SER A 770 -28.45 4.06 60.09
C SER A 770 -27.23 3.93 61.01
N ILE A 771 -26.36 4.92 61.00
CA ILE A 771 -25.12 4.95 61.79
C ILE A 771 -25.43 5.11 63.27
N LYS A 772 -26.46 5.90 63.59
CA LYS A 772 -26.93 6.04 64.98
C LYS A 772 -27.38 4.69 65.55
N PHE A 773 -28.16 3.91 64.78
CA PHE A 773 -28.57 2.56 65.20
C PHE A 773 -27.37 1.62 65.34
N GLU A 774 -26.42 1.61 64.39
CA GLU A 774 -25.22 0.77 64.50
C GLU A 774 -24.39 1.08 65.75
N VAL A 775 -24.21 2.37 66.06
CA VAL A 775 -23.50 2.79 67.26
C VAL A 775 -24.27 2.37 68.52
N GLU A 776 -25.59 2.53 68.54
CA GLU A 776 -26.44 2.04 69.64
C GLU A 776 -26.34 0.53 69.82
N ASP A 777 -26.35 -0.25 68.73
CA ASP A 777 -26.20 -1.70 68.77
C ASP A 777 -24.84 -2.14 69.33
N VAL A 778 -23.76 -1.42 69.00
CA VAL A 778 -22.45 -1.62 69.64
C VAL A 778 -22.58 -1.44 71.14
N PHE A 779 -23.01 -0.25 71.61
CA PHE A 779 -23.08 0.00 73.05
C PHE A 779 -24.02 -0.99 73.77
N ASN A 780 -25.17 -1.36 73.19
CA ASN A 780 -26.08 -2.37 73.73
C ASN A 780 -25.44 -3.77 73.86
N LYS A 781 -24.58 -4.16 72.90
CA LYS A 781 -23.83 -5.42 72.95
C LYS A 781 -22.82 -5.42 74.11
N TYR A 782 -22.11 -4.32 74.28
CA TYR A 782 -21.05 -4.21 75.30
C TYR A 782 -21.57 -3.83 76.69
N GLU A 783 -22.74 -3.22 76.82
CA GLU A 783 -23.40 -2.90 78.11
C GLU A 783 -23.65 -4.16 78.96
N LYS A 784 -23.97 -5.27 78.29
CA LYS A 784 -24.13 -6.58 78.93
C LYS A 784 -22.83 -7.16 79.51
N ILE A 785 -21.68 -6.62 79.09
CA ILE A 785 -20.33 -7.13 79.40
C ILE A 785 -19.58 -6.15 80.32
N ILE A 786 -19.76 -4.85 80.12
CA ILE A 786 -19.15 -3.74 80.85
C ILE A 786 -20.24 -2.71 81.14
N PRO A 787 -20.51 -2.33 82.41
CA PRO A 787 -21.50 -1.31 82.72
C PRO A 787 -21.00 0.07 82.28
N LEU A 788 -21.41 0.53 81.09
CA LEU A 788 -21.11 1.86 80.54
C LEU A 788 -22.39 2.69 80.42
N GLU A 789 -22.49 3.81 81.14
CA GLU A 789 -23.51 4.83 80.88
C GLU A 789 -23.08 5.73 79.70
N ARG A 790 -23.97 5.98 78.74
CA ARG A 790 -23.73 6.91 77.62
C ARG A 790 -23.69 8.37 78.10
N SER A 791 -22.85 9.18 77.48
CA SER A 791 -22.79 10.64 77.70
C SER A 791 -23.72 11.38 76.76
N GLU A 792 -24.32 12.49 77.21
CA GLU A 792 -25.19 13.33 76.36
C GLU A 792 -24.42 14.50 75.73
N THR A 793 -23.33 14.94 76.37
CA THR A 793 -22.56 16.11 75.97
C THR A 793 -21.09 15.78 75.70
N ILE A 794 -20.47 16.48 74.72
CA ILE A 794 -19.05 16.34 74.39
C ILE A 794 -18.13 16.60 75.60
N VAL A 795 -18.49 17.55 76.47
CA VAL A 795 -17.74 17.90 77.69
C VAL A 795 -17.76 16.74 78.69
N GLU A 796 -18.90 16.07 78.83
CA GLU A 796 -19.07 14.92 79.73
C GLU A 796 -18.26 13.71 79.22
N SER A 797 -18.29 13.46 77.92
CA SER A 797 -17.48 12.41 77.28
C SER A 797 -15.97 12.64 77.46
N ILE A 798 -15.50 13.90 77.31
CA ILE A 798 -14.10 14.27 77.56
C ILE A 798 -13.72 14.05 79.03
N GLN A 799 -14.56 14.48 79.98
CA GLN A 799 -14.29 14.32 81.42
C GLN A 799 -14.21 12.84 81.82
N ARG A 800 -15.14 12.01 81.33
CA ARG A 800 -15.16 10.56 81.57
C ARG A 800 -13.99 9.84 80.89
N PHE A 801 -13.54 10.32 79.73
CA PHE A 801 -12.34 9.79 79.07
C PHE A 801 -11.05 10.16 79.83
N GLN A 802 -10.92 11.41 80.28
CA GLN A 802 -9.74 11.90 81.01
C GLN A 802 -9.58 11.24 82.39
N SER A 803 -10.69 10.93 83.09
CA SER A 803 -10.65 10.20 84.37
C SER A 803 -10.17 8.74 84.21
N LEU A 804 -10.44 8.11 83.07
CA LEU A 804 -9.96 6.76 82.73
C LEU A 804 -8.49 6.74 82.30
N VAL A 805 -8.02 7.75 81.57
CA VAL A 805 -6.61 7.84 81.14
C VAL A 805 -5.68 8.15 82.32
N SER A 806 -6.16 8.86 83.34
CA SER A 806 -5.38 9.21 84.54
C SER A 806 -5.25 8.07 85.57
N THR A 807 -5.98 6.97 85.43
CA THR A 807 -5.96 5.82 86.35
C THR A 807 -5.02 4.68 85.94
N VAL A 808 -4.32 4.79 84.80
CA VAL A 808 -3.30 3.83 84.38
C VAL A 808 -1.92 4.29 84.87
N PRO A 809 -1.25 3.57 85.80
CA PRO A 809 0.10 3.91 86.21
C PRO A 809 1.09 3.61 85.08
N ARG A 810 1.79 4.66 84.64
CA ARG A 810 3.03 4.55 83.86
C ARG A 810 4.13 3.92 84.72
N ASN A 811 4.45 2.65 84.49
CA ASN A 811 5.71 2.00 84.87
C ASN A 811 6.23 1.36 83.58
N GLY A 812 7.39 1.66 82.97
CA GLY A 812 8.61 2.43 83.22
C GLY A 812 9.68 1.86 82.24
N PRO A 813 10.96 2.27 82.22
CA PRO A 813 11.62 3.40 82.88
C PRO A 813 12.43 4.32 81.94
N ASP A 814 12.84 5.45 82.52
CA ASP A 814 13.80 6.45 82.05
C ASP A 814 15.19 5.91 81.62
N SER A 815 15.83 6.59 80.66
CA SER A 815 17.13 7.27 80.90
C SER A 815 17.50 8.29 79.82
N ARG A 816 17.57 9.57 80.23
CA ARG A 816 18.49 10.67 79.84
C ARG A 816 19.01 10.73 78.39
N GLY A 817 18.95 11.87 77.68
CA GLY A 817 19.16 13.21 78.24
C GLY A 817 18.82 14.41 77.36
N LYS A 818 18.42 15.45 78.09
CA LYS A 818 18.68 16.90 77.93
C LYS A 818 18.14 17.64 76.71
N VAL A 819 16.99 18.24 77.00
CA VAL A 819 16.44 19.51 76.51
C VAL A 819 17.45 20.66 76.62
N THR A 820 17.56 21.46 75.56
CA THR A 820 18.04 22.85 75.59
C THR A 820 16.95 23.76 76.15
N ASN A 821 17.25 24.39 77.30
CA ASN A 821 16.73 25.67 77.77
C ASN A 821 16.79 26.74 76.64
N SER A 822 16.01 27.81 76.57
CA SER A 822 15.04 28.45 77.48
C SER A 822 14.52 29.73 76.81
N ASN A 823 13.30 30.14 77.16
CA ASN A 823 12.75 31.51 77.13
C ASN A 823 12.51 32.13 75.73
N GLY A 824 11.38 32.77 75.41
CA GLY A 824 10.22 33.18 76.20
C GLY A 824 9.64 34.45 75.57
N ALA A 825 8.30 34.53 75.49
CA ALA A 825 7.48 35.73 75.22
C ALA A 825 7.60 36.35 73.80
N SER A 826 6.62 37.03 73.20
CA SER A 826 5.18 37.25 73.41
C SER A 826 4.77 38.26 72.33
N CYS A 827 3.58 38.09 71.76
CA CYS A 827 2.70 39.14 71.21
C CYS A 827 3.06 39.94 69.92
N GLN A 828 2.07 39.89 69.03
CA GLN A 828 1.51 40.96 68.17
C GLN A 828 2.00 41.12 66.71
N LYS A 829 1.02 40.91 65.82
CA LYS A 829 0.83 41.37 64.43
C LYS A 829 0.96 42.90 64.27
N PRO A 830 0.87 43.50 63.05
CA PRO A 830 0.86 42.93 61.67
C PRO A 830 1.76 43.69 60.65
N GLY A 831 1.83 43.14 59.42
CA GLY A 831 2.05 43.87 58.16
C GLY A 831 3.52 43.92 57.72
N SER A 832 3.89 43.85 56.44
CA SER A 832 3.23 43.59 55.15
C SER A 832 4.35 43.63 54.11
N GLU A 833 4.22 42.78 53.09
CA GLU A 833 4.82 42.92 51.75
C GLU A 833 6.34 42.81 51.53
N SER A 834 6.65 41.80 50.72
CA SER A 834 7.43 41.87 49.47
C SER A 834 8.86 41.29 49.43
N ASN A 835 8.99 40.35 48.47
CA ASN A 835 10.03 40.26 47.45
C ASN A 835 11.35 39.50 47.67
N LYS A 836 11.69 38.76 46.61
CA LYS A 836 13.01 38.28 46.11
C LYS A 836 13.58 37.01 46.78
N THR A 837 13.62 35.85 46.11
CA THR A 837 14.46 35.37 44.98
C THR A 837 15.93 35.13 45.31
N ALA A 838 16.35 33.88 45.06
CA ALA A 838 17.67 33.40 44.57
C ALA A 838 18.82 33.34 45.61
N LEU A 839 19.35 32.14 45.90
CA LEU A 839 20.59 31.52 45.33
C LEU A 839 21.86 32.17 45.95
N ALA A 840 22.96 31.51 46.30
CA ALA A 840 23.49 30.15 46.17
C ALA A 840 24.58 29.99 47.27
N ASP A 841 25.61 29.18 47.00
CA ASP A 841 26.94 29.14 47.63
C ASP A 841 27.07 28.11 48.78
N GLU A 842 28.06 27.21 48.86
CA GLU A 842 29.45 27.23 48.36
C GLU A 842 30.10 25.82 48.50
N ASP A 843 31.10 25.53 47.64
CA ASP A 843 32.40 24.84 47.86
C ASP A 843 32.48 23.34 48.26
N MET A 844 33.22 22.43 47.57
CA MET A 844 34.62 22.31 47.09
C MET A 844 35.59 21.60 48.07
N GLU A 845 36.17 20.50 47.56
CA GLU A 845 37.52 19.90 47.75
C GLU A 845 38.05 19.35 49.11
N GLU A 846 38.52 18.08 49.06
CA GLU A 846 39.75 17.42 49.60
C GLU A 846 40.19 17.61 51.09
N GLU A 847 40.76 16.69 51.89
CA GLU A 847 41.32 15.32 51.76
C GLU A 847 41.62 14.70 53.18
N GLU A 848 41.68 13.37 53.25
CA GLU A 848 42.44 12.42 54.12
C GLU A 848 42.63 12.56 55.66
N ASN A 849 42.17 11.55 56.44
CA ASN A 849 43.01 10.54 57.13
C ASN A 849 42.19 9.52 57.97
N ASP A 850 42.91 8.44 58.33
CA ASP A 850 42.58 7.02 58.54
C ASP A 850 42.14 6.56 59.98
N GLU A 851 41.84 5.26 60.07
CA GLU A 851 41.61 4.30 61.20
C GLU A 851 40.13 3.85 61.37
N GLY A 852 39.70 2.60 61.13
CA GLY A 852 40.34 1.33 60.83
C GLY A 852 39.50 0.19 61.46
N TYR A 853 39.05 -0.80 60.67
CA TYR A 853 38.94 -2.22 61.06
C TYR A 853 38.56 -3.06 59.81
N ILE A 854 39.31 -4.14 59.61
CA ILE A 854 39.77 -4.71 58.32
C ILE A 854 39.12 -6.07 58.02
N SER A 855 39.00 -6.39 56.72
CA SER A 855 39.24 -7.72 56.10
C SER A 855 39.08 -7.57 54.58
N ASP A 856 40.16 -7.37 53.80
CA ASP A 856 41.03 -8.39 53.16
C ASP A 856 40.29 -9.27 52.13
N THR A 857 40.48 -9.12 50.79
CA THR A 857 41.54 -9.58 49.84
C THR A 857 41.28 -10.94 49.15
N LEU A 858 41.60 -10.99 47.83
CA LEU A 858 42.09 -12.15 47.02
C LEU A 858 41.03 -13.22 46.61
N ASP A 859 40.97 -13.84 45.42
CA ASP A 859 41.93 -14.28 44.37
C ASP A 859 41.15 -14.41 43.02
N ASP A 860 41.67 -14.03 41.85
CA ASP A 860 42.65 -14.69 40.95
C ASP A 860 42.13 -15.91 40.14
N ASP A 861 42.11 -15.70 38.81
CA ASP A 861 42.64 -16.52 37.70
C ASP A 861 42.17 -17.96 37.35
N ASP A 862 42.46 -18.29 36.08
CA ASP A 862 42.36 -19.54 35.29
C ASP A 862 41.05 -19.74 34.49
N ASP A 863 41.01 -19.96 33.17
CA ASP A 863 42.02 -20.25 32.14
C ASP A 863 41.38 -20.07 30.73
N ASP A 864 42.19 -19.57 29.77
CA ASP A 864 42.48 -20.05 28.39
C ASP A 864 41.41 -20.89 27.61
N ASP A 865 41.14 -20.76 26.30
CA ASP A 865 41.88 -20.46 25.06
C ASP A 865 40.82 -20.00 24.01
N ASP A 866 41.06 -19.30 22.89
CA ASP A 866 42.19 -19.38 21.98
C ASP A 866 42.24 -18.15 21.02
N LYS A 867 43.45 -17.87 20.59
CA LYS A 867 43.95 -16.75 19.77
C LYS A 867 43.48 -16.88 18.30
N ASN A 868 43.37 -15.82 17.51
CA ASN A 868 44.53 -15.14 16.98
C ASN A 868 44.20 -13.77 16.40
N ASP A 869 45.15 -12.91 16.66
CA ASP A 869 45.17 -11.48 16.52
C ASP A 869 45.82 -11.10 15.17
N SER A 870 45.65 -9.82 14.85
CA SER A 870 46.73 -8.95 14.35
C SER A 870 46.82 -8.63 12.85
N ASN A 871 46.60 -7.32 12.65
CA ASN A 871 47.47 -6.37 11.95
C ASN A 871 47.15 -6.08 10.47
N ASN A 872 47.18 -4.84 9.97
CA ASN A 872 47.35 -3.50 10.55
C ASN A 872 47.11 -2.49 9.39
N ASP A 873 46.69 -1.28 9.76
CA ASP A 873 47.02 0.03 9.17
C ASP A 873 46.58 0.51 7.76
N SER A 874 45.95 1.69 7.79
CA SER A 874 46.08 2.89 6.92
C SER A 874 46.02 2.84 5.37
N SER A 875 45.36 3.87 4.82
CA SER A 875 45.82 4.75 3.72
C SER A 875 44.84 4.95 2.55
N LEU A 876 44.35 6.20 2.45
CA LEU A 876 44.33 7.12 1.30
C LEU A 876 44.04 6.63 -0.13
N GLY A 877 43.26 7.48 -0.82
CA GLY A 877 43.56 7.98 -2.16
C GLY A 877 43.08 7.08 -3.28
N GLU A 878 41.99 7.44 -3.94
CA GLU A 878 41.98 8.35 -5.11
C GLU A 878 42.29 7.62 -6.41
N ASP A 879 41.58 8.09 -7.43
CA ASP A 879 41.84 7.93 -8.86
C ASP A 879 41.40 6.61 -9.51
N SER A 880 40.65 6.62 -10.60
CA SER A 880 39.82 7.62 -11.26
C SER A 880 39.25 6.93 -12.50
N GLU A 881 38.19 7.53 -13.01
CA GLU A 881 37.93 7.65 -14.43
C GLU A 881 37.44 6.42 -15.24
N ASP A 882 36.14 6.49 -15.51
CA ASP A 882 35.66 7.07 -16.78
C ASP A 882 35.35 6.13 -17.96
N ILE A 883 34.43 6.68 -18.75
CA ILE A 883 34.17 6.49 -20.18
C ILE A 883 33.16 5.39 -20.55
N GLY A 884 31.89 5.80 -20.57
CA GLY A 884 31.34 6.34 -21.83
C GLY A 884 29.98 5.75 -22.25
N LEU A 885 28.90 6.53 -22.38
CA LEU A 885 28.68 7.62 -23.36
C LEU A 885 28.67 7.05 -24.80
N THR A 886 27.69 7.29 -25.68
CA THR A 886 26.56 8.22 -25.74
C THR A 886 25.54 7.72 -26.79
N SER A 887 24.40 8.42 -26.86
CA SER A 887 23.78 9.01 -28.07
C SER A 887 23.35 8.08 -29.21
N GLY A 888 22.16 8.16 -29.77
CA GLY A 888 21.23 9.29 -29.90
C GLY A 888 20.75 9.34 -31.36
N GLY A 889 19.69 10.11 -31.61
CA GLY A 889 19.36 10.59 -32.96
C GLY A 889 18.16 9.95 -33.64
N GLU A 890 16.98 10.48 -33.31
CA GLU A 890 16.02 11.12 -34.21
C GLU A 890 16.00 10.77 -35.71
N SER A 891 14.78 10.58 -36.24
CA SER A 891 14.39 11.20 -37.52
C SER A 891 12.87 11.26 -37.68
N ASP A 892 12.39 12.48 -37.93
CA ASP A 892 11.08 12.89 -38.42
C ASP A 892 10.56 12.11 -39.65
N ILE A 893 9.24 12.17 -39.89
CA ILE A 893 8.64 12.69 -41.14
C ILE A 893 7.11 12.78 -40.97
N SER A 894 6.60 14.00 -41.09
CA SER A 894 5.21 14.44 -41.26
C SER A 894 4.63 14.11 -42.64
N TYR A 895 3.31 13.96 -42.77
CA TYR A 895 2.52 14.67 -43.81
C TYR A 895 1.04 14.85 -43.40
N ASP A 896 0.69 16.14 -43.38
CA ASP A 896 -0.56 16.87 -43.60
C ASP A 896 -1.68 16.18 -44.44
N ASP A 897 -2.96 16.47 -44.15
CA ASP A 897 -3.74 17.51 -44.85
C ASP A 897 -5.27 17.39 -44.60
N SER A 898 -5.83 18.49 -44.05
CA SER A 898 -7.13 19.19 -44.23
C SER A 898 -8.38 18.43 -44.77
N ASP A 899 -9.63 18.77 -44.44
CA ASP A 899 -10.20 20.11 -44.46
C ASP A 899 -11.66 20.17 -43.91
N SER A 900 -11.99 21.40 -43.50
CA SER A 900 -13.27 22.11 -43.23
C SER A 900 -14.60 21.51 -43.75
N SER A 901 -15.79 21.68 -43.16
CA SER A 901 -16.58 22.90 -42.80
C SER A 901 -17.94 22.36 -42.26
N ASP A 902 -18.64 22.85 -41.24
CA ASP A 902 -19.19 24.19 -40.88
C ASP A 902 -20.74 24.15 -40.92
N ASP A 903 -21.32 25.12 -40.21
CA ASP A 903 -22.72 25.56 -40.11
C ASP A 903 -23.64 24.77 -39.15
N SER A 904 -24.20 25.33 -38.07
CA SER A 904 -24.88 26.63 -37.80
C SER A 904 -26.31 26.26 -37.35
N SER A 905 -27.06 26.99 -36.54
CA SER A 905 -26.93 28.25 -35.82
C SER A 905 -28.29 28.48 -35.14
N GLY A 906 -28.31 29.19 -34.01
CA GLY A 906 -29.41 30.07 -33.62
C GLY A 906 -30.62 29.43 -32.92
N ASP A 907 -31.36 30.14 -32.08
CA ASP A 907 -31.29 31.55 -31.71
C ASP A 907 -32.26 31.81 -30.55
N SER A 908 -31.95 32.84 -29.75
CA SER A 908 -32.80 33.79 -28.99
C SER A 908 -34.02 33.28 -28.18
N SER A 909 -34.37 33.81 -27.00
CA SER A 909 -34.52 35.23 -26.67
C SER A 909 -35.12 35.39 -25.27
N ASP A 910 -34.79 36.53 -24.65
CA ASP A 910 -35.59 37.38 -23.76
C ASP A 910 -35.91 36.98 -22.31
N ASP A 911 -35.18 37.68 -21.43
CA ASP A 911 -35.68 38.77 -20.57
C ASP A 911 -36.74 38.47 -19.51
N THR A 912 -36.35 38.58 -18.24
CA THR A 912 -36.70 39.77 -17.44
C THR A 912 -35.95 39.80 -16.10
N GLU A 913 -35.44 41.00 -15.82
CA GLU A 913 -34.60 41.45 -14.71
C GLU A 913 -35.34 41.52 -13.36
N SER A 914 -34.61 41.36 -12.25
CA SER A 914 -34.58 42.34 -11.13
C SER A 914 -33.62 41.92 -10.01
N ASP A 915 -32.40 42.48 -10.10
CA ASP A 915 -31.64 43.26 -9.11
C ASP A 915 -31.37 42.80 -7.66
N ASP A 916 -30.07 42.97 -7.34
CA ASP A 916 -29.36 43.29 -6.09
C ASP A 916 -29.33 42.27 -4.92
N ASP A 917 -28.21 41.99 -4.25
CA ASP A 917 -26.99 42.80 -4.08
C ASP A 917 -25.77 41.94 -3.68
N SER A 918 -24.63 42.21 -4.34
CA SER A 918 -23.20 42.23 -3.88
C SER A 918 -22.56 41.13 -2.98
N GLU A 919 -21.49 40.47 -3.47
CA GLU A 919 -20.06 40.81 -3.21
C GLU A 919 -19.07 39.87 -3.95
N GLU A 920 -18.16 40.46 -4.74
CA GLU A 920 -16.99 39.84 -5.39
C GLU A 920 -15.78 39.73 -4.43
N SER A 921 -14.95 38.69 -4.60
CA SER A 921 -13.52 38.75 -4.22
C SER A 921 -12.68 37.75 -5.04
N ASP A 922 -12.09 38.30 -6.11
CA ASP A 922 -10.75 38.12 -6.71
C ASP A 922 -10.05 36.75 -6.88
N ASP A 923 -9.70 36.49 -8.15
CA ASP A 923 -8.78 35.48 -8.70
C ASP A 923 -7.30 35.87 -8.48
N ASP A 924 -6.52 35.03 -7.78
CA ASP A 924 -5.05 35.17 -7.63
C ASP A 924 -4.28 33.83 -7.68
N PHE A 925 -4.57 32.95 -8.64
CA PHE A 925 -3.96 31.59 -8.70
C PHE A 925 -3.26 31.23 -10.02
N GLY A 926 -2.85 32.22 -10.83
CA GLY A 926 -2.22 31.98 -12.13
C GLY A 926 -0.67 31.87 -12.15
N ASP A 927 0.04 32.46 -11.19
CA ASP A 927 1.49 32.76 -11.39
C ASP A 927 2.47 31.74 -10.79
N ILE A 928 2.03 30.73 -10.04
CA ILE A 928 2.94 29.78 -9.35
C ILE A 928 3.36 28.59 -10.24
N GLU A 929 2.54 28.24 -11.25
CA GLU A 929 2.76 27.07 -12.10
C GLU A 929 3.81 27.35 -13.18
N ALA A 930 3.84 28.59 -13.71
CA ALA A 930 4.83 29.03 -14.69
C ALA A 930 6.26 29.09 -14.10
N ASP A 931 6.40 29.48 -12.84
CA ASP A 931 7.71 29.55 -12.16
C ASP A 931 8.31 28.16 -11.90
N ARG A 932 7.48 27.15 -11.60
CA ARG A 932 7.95 25.75 -11.43
C ARG A 932 8.41 25.11 -12.73
N ASP A 933 7.69 25.34 -13.83
CA ASP A 933 8.08 24.81 -15.13
C ASP A 933 9.41 25.41 -15.62
N HIS A 934 9.65 26.68 -15.29
CA HIS A 934 10.90 27.35 -15.66
C HIS A 934 12.10 26.88 -14.81
N GLU A 935 11.86 26.47 -13.57
CA GLU A 935 12.87 25.88 -12.69
C GLU A 935 13.17 24.41 -13.08
N LEU A 936 12.14 23.65 -13.44
CA LEU A 936 12.27 22.26 -13.90
C LEU A 936 13.06 22.17 -15.21
N LYS A 937 12.81 23.07 -16.17
CA LYS A 937 13.60 23.19 -17.41
C LYS A 937 15.07 23.54 -17.15
N ARG A 938 15.34 24.37 -16.14
CA ARG A 938 16.71 24.75 -15.77
C ARG A 938 17.46 23.57 -15.16
N ILE A 939 16.81 22.83 -14.27
CA ILE A 939 17.38 21.64 -13.61
C ILE A 939 17.66 20.54 -14.65
N TYR A 940 16.75 20.34 -15.62
CA TYR A 940 16.97 19.40 -16.72
C TYR A 940 18.14 19.81 -17.63
N GLY A 941 18.25 21.10 -17.97
CA GLY A 941 19.39 21.60 -18.76
C GLY A 941 20.73 21.49 -18.04
N GLU A 942 20.77 21.73 -16.73
CA GLU A 942 21.98 21.54 -15.92
C GLU A 942 22.36 20.05 -15.78
N TYR A 943 21.37 19.15 -15.76
CA TYR A 943 21.59 17.71 -15.73
C TYR A 943 22.11 17.18 -17.09
N GLU A 944 21.57 17.67 -18.21
CA GLU A 944 22.07 17.34 -19.55
C GLU A 944 23.50 17.85 -19.78
N ASN A 945 23.81 19.07 -19.32
CA ASN A 945 25.18 19.61 -19.39
C ASN A 945 26.18 18.81 -18.54
N LYS A 946 25.74 18.17 -17.45
CA LYS A 946 26.57 17.27 -16.63
C LYS A 946 26.80 15.89 -17.26
N LEU A 947 26.03 15.51 -18.26
CA LEU A 947 26.16 14.22 -18.96
C LEU A 947 27.01 14.32 -20.24
N LYS A 948 27.37 15.53 -20.70
CA LYS A 948 28.28 15.74 -21.85
C LYS A 948 29.74 15.58 -21.43
N SER A 949 30.55 14.96 -22.28
CA SER A 949 32.01 14.80 -22.07
C SER A 949 32.74 16.15 -22.16
N GLU A 950 33.89 16.29 -21.50
CA GLU A 950 34.69 17.52 -21.48
C GLU A 950 35.20 17.91 -22.90
N GLU A 951 35.40 16.92 -23.79
CA GLU A 951 35.70 17.17 -25.21
C GLU A 951 34.48 17.72 -25.98
N GLU A 952 33.26 17.28 -25.67
CA GLU A 952 32.04 17.80 -26.28
C GLU A 952 31.74 19.22 -25.80
N GLN A 953 31.95 19.55 -24.53
CA GLN A 953 31.81 20.93 -24.03
C GLN A 953 32.84 21.88 -24.67
N LYS A 954 34.10 21.45 -24.83
CA LYS A 954 35.10 22.27 -25.55
C LYS A 954 34.78 22.42 -27.02
N ALA A 955 34.27 21.39 -27.68
CA ALA A 955 33.85 21.48 -29.08
C ALA A 955 32.65 22.42 -29.23
N GLU A 956 31.68 22.38 -28.30
CA GLU A 956 30.50 23.24 -28.28
C GLU A 956 30.90 24.69 -27.96
N GLU A 957 31.81 24.94 -27.01
CA GLU A 957 32.37 26.25 -26.73
C GLU A 957 33.21 26.80 -27.89
N GLU A 958 34.01 25.97 -28.58
CA GLU A 958 34.78 26.40 -29.74
C GLU A 958 33.87 26.68 -30.95
N LEU A 959 32.79 25.91 -31.10
CA LEU A 959 31.77 26.10 -32.13
C LEU A 959 30.94 27.35 -31.83
N GLU A 960 30.58 27.59 -30.58
CA GLU A 960 29.88 28.80 -30.14
C GLU A 960 30.79 30.04 -30.26
N ARG A 961 32.08 29.91 -29.98
CA ARG A 961 33.07 30.98 -30.22
C ARG A 961 33.26 31.26 -31.70
N LYS A 962 33.31 30.25 -32.55
CA LYS A 962 33.33 30.41 -34.02
C LYS A 962 32.03 31.00 -34.53
N PHE A 963 30.89 30.61 -33.96
CA PHE A 963 29.57 31.15 -34.31
C PHE A 963 29.42 32.62 -33.88
N GLN A 964 29.89 32.98 -32.69
CA GLN A 964 29.96 34.38 -32.26
C GLN A 964 30.92 35.19 -33.12
N SER A 965 32.09 34.64 -33.48
CA SER A 965 33.01 35.28 -34.43
C SER A 965 32.38 35.48 -35.80
N LEU A 966 31.63 34.50 -36.30
CA LEU A 966 30.94 34.55 -37.59
C LEU A 966 29.70 35.47 -37.56
N MET A 967 29.02 35.59 -36.42
CA MET A 967 28.00 36.61 -36.19
C MET A 967 28.60 38.01 -36.11
N MET A 968 29.78 38.16 -35.51
CA MET A 968 30.47 39.45 -35.44
C MET A 968 30.98 39.87 -36.83
N GLU A 969 31.51 38.92 -37.61
CA GLU A 969 31.90 39.09 -39.02
C GLU A 969 30.67 39.43 -39.89
N SER A 970 29.52 38.77 -39.66
CA SER A 970 28.26 39.09 -40.35
C SER A 970 27.66 40.45 -39.92
N MET A 971 27.90 40.90 -38.69
CA MET A 971 27.50 42.23 -38.24
C MET A 971 28.41 43.34 -38.75
N ASP A 972 29.70 43.07 -38.93
CA ASP A 972 30.65 43.98 -39.55
C ASP A 972 30.44 44.08 -41.07
N ASP A 973 30.11 42.97 -41.75
CA ASP A 973 29.69 42.96 -43.17
C ASP A 973 28.37 43.71 -43.40
N ARG A 974 27.47 43.73 -42.40
CA ARG A 974 26.21 44.51 -42.45
C ARG A 974 26.37 45.98 -42.07
N LYS A 975 27.54 46.39 -41.55
CA LYS A 975 27.87 47.81 -41.30
C LYS A 975 28.50 48.50 -42.51
N SER A 976 29.10 47.75 -43.44
CA SER A 976 29.75 48.32 -44.64
C SER A 976 28.82 48.64 -45.80
N ASP A 977 27.60 48.09 -45.86
CA ASP A 977 26.68 48.30 -46.99
C ASP A 977 25.40 49.04 -46.60
N LYS A 978 25.52 50.36 -46.41
CA LYS A 978 24.36 51.25 -46.26
C LYS A 978 24.42 52.46 -47.18
N THR A 979 24.19 52.24 -48.48
CA THR A 979 23.69 53.30 -49.38
C THR A 979 22.76 52.76 -50.47
N ASN A 980 21.61 53.44 -50.61
CA ASN A 980 20.70 53.54 -51.77
C ASN A 980 19.48 52.60 -51.89
N SER A 981 18.33 53.21 -51.56
CA SER A 981 17.19 53.46 -52.45
C SER A 981 16.38 52.30 -53.05
N THR A 982 15.13 52.20 -52.57
CA THR A 982 13.85 52.15 -53.31
C THR A 982 13.60 51.14 -54.45
N GLN A 983 12.50 50.41 -54.27
CA GLN A 983 11.53 49.86 -55.25
C GLN A 983 11.92 48.61 -56.07
N ASN A 984 11.32 47.47 -55.71
CA ASN A 984 10.31 46.77 -56.54
C ASN A 984 9.57 45.66 -55.74
N LEU A 985 8.24 45.65 -55.88
CA LEU A 985 7.18 44.76 -55.34
C LEU A 985 7.28 43.29 -55.85
N PRO A 986 6.43 42.30 -55.45
CA PRO A 986 5.54 42.16 -54.26
C PRO A 986 5.37 40.71 -53.66
N VAL A 987 4.56 40.62 -52.59
CA VAL A 987 3.49 39.61 -52.29
C VAL A 987 3.76 38.41 -51.32
N ILE A 988 2.78 38.29 -50.40
CA ILE A 988 2.29 37.16 -49.55
C ILE A 988 2.95 36.88 -48.19
N SER A 989 2.09 36.39 -47.31
CA SER A 989 1.83 36.72 -45.91
C SER A 989 1.97 35.52 -44.97
N LYS A 990 2.03 35.83 -43.66
CA LYS A 990 1.84 34.97 -42.46
C LYS A 990 3.10 34.19 -42.04
N ILE A 991 3.49 34.03 -40.77
CA ILE A 991 2.98 34.33 -39.42
C ILE A 991 4.23 34.48 -38.54
N ASN A 992 4.29 35.50 -37.68
CA ASN A 992 5.37 35.69 -36.71
C ASN A 992 4.84 35.42 -35.29
N THR A 993 5.45 34.42 -34.64
CA THR A 993 5.70 34.41 -33.20
C THR A 993 6.46 35.68 -32.79
N PRO A 994 6.46 36.05 -31.51
CA PRO A 994 7.80 36.15 -30.92
C PRO A 994 7.89 35.70 -29.46
N SER A 995 8.91 34.88 -29.26
CA SER A 995 9.71 34.71 -28.06
C SER A 995 10.25 36.04 -27.51
N LYS A 996 10.48 36.09 -26.20
CA LYS A 996 11.40 37.04 -25.57
C LYS A 996 12.30 36.29 -24.59
N LEU A 997 13.57 36.24 -24.94
CA LEU A 997 14.68 36.27 -24.00
C LEU A 997 15.50 37.51 -24.38
N ASP A 998 15.91 38.34 -23.41
CA ASP A 998 17.32 38.72 -23.31
C ASP A 998 17.68 39.65 -22.14
N THR A 999 18.83 39.30 -21.55
CA THR A 999 19.89 40.13 -20.96
C THR A 999 19.98 40.30 -19.43
N PHE A 1000 21.10 39.77 -18.90
CA PHE A 1000 21.80 40.25 -17.71
C PHE A 1000 23.04 41.09 -18.10
N MET A 1001 23.27 42.14 -17.31
CA MET A 1001 24.52 42.82 -16.91
C MET A 1001 25.44 43.50 -17.94
N ASP A 1002 25.70 44.79 -17.69
CA ASP A 1002 27.10 45.25 -17.56
C ASP A 1002 27.23 46.49 -16.66
N SER A 1003 28.40 46.63 -16.04
CA SER A 1003 28.72 47.55 -14.93
C SER A 1003 29.87 48.51 -15.30
N ASN A 1004 29.76 49.80 -14.94
CA ASN A 1004 30.86 50.68 -14.43
C ASN A 1004 30.52 52.19 -14.52
N LYS A 1005 30.52 52.90 -13.37
CA LYS A 1005 31.35 54.10 -13.11
C LYS A 1005 31.12 54.73 -11.74
N THR A 1006 32.23 55.19 -11.19
CA THR A 1006 32.51 55.77 -9.88
C THR A 1006 32.28 57.29 -9.78
N GLN A 1007 32.20 57.78 -8.53
CA GLN A 1007 32.50 59.13 -7.99
C GLN A 1007 31.42 60.23 -7.85
N GLU A 1008 31.15 60.51 -6.56
CA GLU A 1008 31.10 61.79 -5.84
C GLU A 1008 30.18 62.98 -6.22
N SER A 1009 29.35 63.33 -5.21
CA SER A 1009 29.09 64.66 -4.63
C SER A 1009 27.91 65.53 -5.11
N ASN A 1010 27.26 66.10 -4.08
CA ASN A 1010 26.43 67.30 -4.01
C ASN A 1010 24.94 67.28 -4.41
N THR A 1011 24.11 67.27 -3.36
CA THR A 1011 23.00 68.20 -3.07
C THR A 1011 22.25 68.83 -4.26
N LYS A 1012 20.98 68.46 -4.44
CA LYS A 1012 19.80 69.34 -4.30
C LYS A 1012 18.53 68.57 -4.68
N GLY A 1013 17.48 68.77 -3.88
CA GLY A 1013 16.23 68.04 -4.00
C GLY A 1013 15.56 68.15 -5.36
N LYS A 1014 15.00 67.01 -5.80
CA LYS A 1014 13.73 66.93 -6.52
C LYS A 1014 13.11 65.57 -6.21
N ILE A 1015 12.11 65.61 -5.35
CA ILE A 1015 11.18 64.52 -5.06
C ILE A 1015 10.41 64.21 -6.34
N GLY A 1016 10.41 62.96 -6.77
CA GLY A 1016 9.59 62.53 -7.91
C GLY A 1016 10.04 61.25 -8.58
N GLY A 1017 10.44 60.21 -7.83
CA GLY A 1017 10.55 58.87 -8.40
C GLY A 1017 9.15 58.34 -8.66
N LYS A 1018 8.73 58.28 -9.92
CA LYS A 1018 7.49 57.59 -10.31
C LYS A 1018 7.82 56.13 -10.59
N VAL A 1019 7.02 55.23 -10.03
CA VAL A 1019 7.10 53.79 -10.25
C VAL A 1019 6.02 53.42 -11.26
N ALA A 1020 6.41 52.74 -12.33
CA ALA A 1020 5.51 52.36 -13.41
C ALA A 1020 4.79 51.06 -13.06
N PHE A 1021 3.45 51.10 -13.00
CA PHE A 1021 2.58 49.95 -12.79
C PHE A 1021 1.80 49.66 -14.07
N THR A 1022 1.71 48.41 -14.48
CA THR A 1022 0.96 48.03 -15.68
C THR A 1022 -0.46 47.65 -15.28
N PHE A 1023 -1.42 48.51 -15.59
CA PHE A 1023 -2.83 48.29 -15.34
C PHE A 1023 -3.45 47.48 -16.48
N LEU A 1024 -3.99 46.31 -16.17
CA LEU A 1024 -4.67 45.44 -17.13
C LEU A 1024 -6.17 45.73 -17.08
N SER A 1025 -6.73 46.24 -18.18
CA SER A 1025 -8.17 46.40 -18.35
C SER A 1025 -8.72 45.32 -19.27
N LYS A 1026 -9.77 44.63 -18.86
CA LYS A 1026 -10.44 43.58 -19.62
C LYS A 1026 -11.69 44.17 -20.26
N SER A 1027 -11.67 44.38 -21.58
CA SER A 1027 -12.86 44.77 -22.35
C SER A 1027 -13.13 43.66 -23.36
N GLY A 1028 -14.07 42.78 -23.02
CA GLY A 1028 -14.35 41.56 -23.76
C GLY A 1028 -13.26 40.48 -23.65
N LYS A 1029 -13.14 39.61 -24.67
CA LYS A 1029 -12.21 38.46 -24.70
C LYS A 1029 -10.72 38.81 -24.93
N LYS A 1030 -10.32 40.08 -24.86
CA LYS A 1030 -8.91 40.51 -24.93
C LYS A 1030 -8.57 41.47 -23.79
N THR A 1031 -7.46 41.19 -23.10
CA THR A 1031 -6.88 42.01 -22.04
C THR A 1031 -5.94 43.06 -22.64
N ASN A 1032 -6.18 44.34 -22.36
CA ASN A 1032 -5.32 45.44 -22.77
C ASN A 1032 -4.57 46.02 -21.56
N SER A 1033 -3.25 46.06 -21.63
CA SER A 1033 -2.39 46.65 -20.61
C SER A 1033 -2.08 48.12 -20.89
N ARG A 1034 -2.22 49.00 -19.89
CA ARG A 1034 -1.75 50.38 -19.91
C ARG A 1034 -0.79 50.62 -18.76
N VAL A 1035 0.38 51.19 -19.04
CA VAL A 1035 1.37 51.53 -18.02
C VAL A 1035 1.03 52.88 -17.39
N LEU A 1036 0.90 52.92 -16.08
CA LEU A 1036 0.57 54.08 -15.27
C LEU A 1036 1.72 54.38 -14.30
N GLU A 1037 2.28 55.59 -14.39
CA GLU A 1037 3.40 56.00 -13.55
C GLU A 1037 2.89 56.70 -12.28
N LEU A 1038 2.97 56.00 -11.14
CA LEU A 1038 2.52 56.51 -9.85
C LEU A 1038 3.70 57.05 -9.02
N PRO A 1039 3.56 58.22 -8.36
CA PRO A 1039 4.61 58.73 -7.47
C PRO A 1039 4.86 57.81 -6.27
N SER A 1040 6.13 57.64 -5.90
CA SER A 1040 6.60 56.86 -4.73
C SER A 1040 6.00 57.24 -3.37
N ASN A 1041 5.34 58.40 -3.25
CA ASN A 1041 4.70 58.85 -2.01
C ASN A 1041 3.30 58.25 -1.75
N VAL A 1042 2.79 57.40 -2.66
CA VAL A 1042 1.50 56.73 -2.48
C VAL A 1042 1.71 55.48 -1.60
N LYS A 1043 0.93 55.33 -0.52
CA LYS A 1043 1.03 54.21 0.46
C LYS A 1043 1.05 52.82 -0.19
N PHE A 1044 0.33 52.66 -1.30
CA PHE A 1044 0.32 51.44 -2.10
C PHE A 1044 1.71 51.13 -2.69
N VAL A 1045 2.37 52.14 -3.27
CA VAL A 1045 3.69 52.00 -3.90
C VAL A 1045 4.76 51.72 -2.85
N SER A 1046 4.67 52.32 -1.65
CA SER A 1046 5.58 52.02 -0.55
C SER A 1046 5.39 50.60 0.00
N GLY A 1047 4.15 50.11 0.11
CA GLY A 1047 3.87 48.74 0.58
C GLY A 1047 4.40 47.67 -0.38
N VAL A 1048 4.21 47.86 -1.69
CA VAL A 1048 4.73 46.93 -2.71
C VAL A 1048 6.27 46.93 -2.73
N LEU A 1049 6.90 48.10 -2.58
CA LEU A 1049 8.37 48.19 -2.47
C LEU A 1049 8.89 47.48 -1.21
N GLU A 1050 8.20 47.62 -0.07
CA GLU A 1050 8.59 46.99 1.19
C GLU A 1050 8.46 45.45 1.10
N GLU A 1051 7.38 44.95 0.47
CA GLU A 1051 7.20 43.53 0.20
C GLU A 1051 8.23 42.97 -0.78
N GLU A 1052 8.57 43.71 -1.85
CA GLU A 1052 9.62 43.33 -2.80
C GLU A 1052 10.99 43.24 -2.09
N THR A 1053 11.30 44.17 -1.18
CA THR A 1053 12.53 44.09 -0.37
C THR A 1053 12.51 42.92 0.62
N ARG A 1054 11.36 42.57 1.20
CA ARG A 1054 11.21 41.41 2.08
C ARG A 1054 11.48 40.10 1.32
N LEU A 1055 10.91 39.94 0.13
CA LEU A 1055 11.10 38.77 -0.72
C LEU A 1055 12.55 38.65 -1.22
N LYS A 1056 13.20 39.78 -1.55
CA LYS A 1056 14.64 39.79 -1.86
C LYS A 1056 15.50 39.34 -0.68
N ASN A 1057 15.19 39.82 0.53
CA ASN A 1057 15.88 39.40 1.75
C ASN A 1057 15.67 37.91 2.06
N GLU A 1058 14.47 37.37 1.86
CA GLU A 1058 14.20 35.93 2.02
C GLU A 1058 14.96 35.10 0.99
N ARG A 1059 14.99 35.52 -0.29
CA ARG A 1059 15.80 34.87 -1.33
C ARG A 1059 17.29 34.90 -1.02
N GLU A 1060 17.83 36.01 -0.51
CA GLU A 1060 19.23 36.07 -0.08
C GLU A 1060 19.52 35.18 1.14
N LYS A 1061 18.56 35.07 2.06
CA LYS A 1061 18.68 34.20 3.24
C LYS A 1061 18.67 32.72 2.85
N ILE A 1062 17.82 32.33 1.89
CA ILE A 1062 17.81 30.99 1.28
C ILE A 1062 19.12 30.74 0.54
N LYS A 1063 19.60 31.71 -0.25
CA LYS A 1063 20.88 31.59 -0.96
C LYS A 1063 22.07 31.40 -0.01
N LYS A 1064 22.09 32.10 1.14
CA LYS A 1064 23.09 31.89 2.20
C LYS A 1064 22.96 30.53 2.87
N MET A 1065 21.74 30.03 3.11
CA MET A 1065 21.52 28.68 3.66
C MET A 1065 21.98 27.58 2.70
N VAL A 1066 21.77 27.77 1.40
CA VAL A 1066 22.20 26.82 0.36
C VAL A 1066 23.72 26.86 0.18
N LEU A 1067 24.35 28.05 0.20
CA LEU A 1067 25.82 28.16 0.13
C LEU A 1067 26.54 27.62 1.37
N ASN A 1068 25.92 27.66 2.55
CA ASN A 1068 26.54 27.17 3.79
C ASN A 1068 26.30 25.67 4.05
N ARG A 1069 25.51 24.98 3.22
CA ARG A 1069 25.41 23.51 3.24
C ARG A 1069 26.48 22.93 2.32
N THR A 1070 27.71 22.88 2.81
CA THR A 1070 28.70 21.92 2.33
C THR A 1070 28.24 20.53 2.76
N PHE A 1071 27.98 19.65 1.80
CA PHE A 1071 27.64 18.25 2.04
C PHE A 1071 28.93 17.48 2.38
N ASP A 1072 28.98 16.93 3.60
CA ASP A 1072 29.72 15.69 3.86
C ASP A 1072 28.94 14.49 3.31
#